data_AF-A0A7I9ZJK8-F1
#
_entry.id   AF-A0A7I9ZJK8-F1
#
_cell.length_a   1.000
_cell.length_b   1.000
_cell.length_c   1.000
_cell.angle_alpha   90.00
_cell.angle_beta   90.00
_cell.angle_gamma   90.00
#
_symmetry.space_group_name_H-M   'P 1'
#
loop_
_entity.id
_entity.type
_entity.pdbx_description
1 polymer ?
#
loop_
_entity_poly.entity_id
_entity_poly.type
_entity_poly.pdbx_seq_one_letter_code
_entity_poly.pdbx_strand_id
1 'polypeptide(L)'
;MSELDTSPARPPGAHLTLTARLNNSALDNRRGVVRLHPEAIAALGIREWDAVSLTGARTTAAVVGVAPAGTPTGTALLDDVTLSNAGLREDTSVLIAPVTVYGARTVTLSGSRLATQSIAGATLRQALLGKVMTVGDTVSLLPRDLGPGTSSSQASAALASSVGITWTSELLTVTGVDPAGPVSVQPNSLVGWGSLDAQGTPSAPDATAGHVVTEEPPAIGFDDLKGAHVPAGRLTEWLKLALDEPELLEKLGATANLGVLVSGPAGVGKATMVRTVCTGRRLVELDGPEVGSLRAEDRLDNVASAAQAVRDGGGVLLITDIDALLPVPADPVATLVLTELRSAIATRGVAFVATSAVPDNVDPRLRAPDLCDRELGLSLPDGAVRRQLLEVLLRDVPTGDLDLDEIGERTPGFVVADLAALVREAALRAAARASENGEAPALKQADLTGALGVIRPLSRSATEEVSVGSVTLDDVGDMVETKQALTEAVLWPLQHPETFERLGVQPPRGVLLYGPPGCGKTYVVRALASSGRLSVHAVKGAELMDKWVGSSEKAVRELFRRARDSAPSLIFLDEIDALAPRRGQSFDSGVTDRVVAAMLTELDGIEPLNDVVVLGATNRPDLIDPALLRPGRLEKLVFVEPPDAEARSQILRTAGKSVPLASEGPEAVDLDTLARDLDGYSAADCVALLREAALTAMRRSIDAADVTAADVAAARAAVRPSLDPAQVNALRDFADAH
;
A
#
# COMPACT_ATOMS: atom_id res chain seq x y z
N MET A 1 -34.41 -27.47 22.73
CA MET A 1 -33.16 -27.78 22.02
C MET A 1 -32.73 -26.53 21.30
N SER A 2 -31.86 -25.74 21.95
CA SER A 2 -31.25 -24.53 21.40
C SER A 2 -29.94 -24.97 20.75
N GLU A 3 -29.80 -24.78 19.45
CA GLU A 3 -28.53 -25.00 18.74
C GLU A 3 -27.52 -23.96 19.23
N LEU A 4 -26.38 -24.45 19.68
CA LEU A 4 -25.23 -23.67 20.11
C LEU A 4 -24.50 -23.17 18.86
N ASP A 5 -24.54 -21.85 18.68
CA ASP A 5 -23.68 -21.12 17.76
C ASP A 5 -22.21 -21.40 18.13
N THR A 6 -21.52 -22.13 17.25
CA THR A 6 -20.11 -22.51 17.39
C THR A 6 -19.30 -21.81 16.30
N SER A 7 -19.32 -20.48 16.30
CA SER A 7 -18.27 -19.71 15.63
C SER A 7 -16.94 -19.91 16.39
N PRO A 8 -15.82 -20.19 15.69
CA PRO A 8 -14.52 -20.34 16.35
C PRO A 8 -14.13 -19.01 17.00
N ALA A 9 -13.85 -19.06 18.31
CA ALA A 9 -13.39 -17.93 19.07
C ALA A 9 -12.10 -17.36 18.44
N ARG A 10 -12.18 -16.14 17.91
CA ARG A 10 -11.03 -15.34 17.48
C ARG A 10 -10.03 -15.26 18.66
N PRO A 11 -8.71 -15.39 18.45
CA PRO A 11 -7.76 -15.09 19.51
C PRO A 11 -8.03 -13.67 20.04
N PRO A 12 -7.92 -13.40 21.35
CA PRO A 12 -8.20 -12.07 21.89
C PRO A 12 -7.27 -11.08 21.20
N GLY A 13 -7.83 -10.23 20.34
CA GLY A 13 -7.09 -9.16 19.69
C GLY A 13 -6.48 -8.27 20.76
N ALA A 14 -5.19 -7.95 20.64
CA ALA A 14 -4.54 -6.99 21.50
C ALA A 14 -5.32 -5.67 21.42
N HIS A 15 -5.84 -5.20 22.55
CA HIS A 15 -6.54 -3.94 22.68
C HIS A 15 -5.96 -3.16 23.85
N LEU A 16 -5.95 -1.83 23.74
CA LEU A 16 -5.47 -0.94 24.78
C LEU A 16 -6.55 0.07 25.12
N THR A 17 -6.66 0.39 26.41
CA THR A 17 -7.46 1.52 26.88
C THR A 17 -6.51 2.68 27.14
N LEU A 18 -6.62 3.74 26.34
CA LEU A 18 -5.79 4.95 26.46
C LEU A 18 -6.68 6.16 26.78
N THR A 19 -6.07 7.25 27.21
CA THR A 19 -6.75 8.54 27.39
C THR A 19 -6.71 9.33 26.09
N ALA A 20 -7.88 9.67 25.55
CA ALA A 20 -8.00 10.47 24.34
C ALA A 20 -7.76 11.95 24.65
N ARG A 21 -6.79 12.58 23.97
CA ARG A 21 -6.52 14.02 24.05
C ARG A 21 -6.65 14.68 22.70
N LEU A 22 -7.04 15.96 22.70
CA LEU A 22 -7.15 16.73 21.47
C LEU A 22 -5.76 17.02 20.92
N ASN A 23 -5.53 16.66 19.65
CA ASN A 23 -4.34 17.05 18.92
C ASN A 23 -4.50 18.48 18.40
N ASN A 24 -3.81 19.43 19.06
CA ASN A 24 -3.82 20.84 18.65
C ASN A 24 -2.91 21.12 17.43
N SER A 25 -2.21 20.11 16.91
CA SER A 25 -1.39 20.26 15.71
C SER A 25 -2.27 20.53 14.48
N ALA A 26 -2.19 21.75 13.96
CA ALA A 26 -2.83 22.11 12.70
C ALA A 26 -2.35 21.24 11.52
N LEU A 27 -1.20 20.56 11.63
CA LEU A 27 -0.64 19.69 10.58
C LEU A 27 -1.36 18.34 10.51
N ASP A 28 -1.94 17.86 11.61
CA ASP A 28 -2.58 16.54 11.71
C ASP A 28 -4.12 16.60 11.70
N ASN A 29 -4.70 17.80 11.84
CA ASN A 29 -6.14 17.98 12.01
C ASN A 29 -6.96 17.53 10.77
N ARG A 30 -8.12 16.89 10.98
CA ARG A 30 -9.09 16.41 9.96
C ARG A 30 -8.55 15.42 8.92
N ARG A 31 -7.54 14.64 9.29
CA ARG A 31 -6.89 13.68 8.37
C ARG A 31 -7.27 12.23 8.63
N GLY A 32 -7.95 11.95 9.74
CA GLY A 32 -8.21 10.58 10.18
C GLY A 32 -6.92 9.88 10.62
N VAL A 33 -5.97 10.63 11.20
CA VAL A 33 -4.72 10.10 11.77
C VAL A 33 -4.79 10.20 13.28
N VAL A 34 -4.58 9.09 13.98
CA VAL A 34 -4.46 9.02 15.44
C VAL A 34 -2.99 8.84 15.81
N ARG A 35 -2.48 9.70 16.70
CA ARG A 35 -1.08 9.66 17.13
C ARG A 35 -0.97 8.83 18.41
N LEU A 36 -0.19 7.74 18.34
CA LEU A 36 0.03 6.81 19.45
C LEU A 36 1.50 6.78 19.86
N HIS A 37 1.75 6.59 21.15
CA HIS A 37 3.11 6.37 21.65
C HIS A 37 3.68 5.08 21.05
N PRO A 38 5.00 5.01 20.72
CA PRO A 38 5.63 3.80 20.20
C PRO A 38 5.36 2.52 21.02
N GLU A 39 5.31 2.63 22.36
CA GLU A 39 4.95 1.50 23.23
C GLU A 39 3.53 0.99 22.99
N ALA A 40 2.56 1.90 22.78
CA ALA A 40 1.18 1.51 22.50
C ALA A 40 1.06 0.82 21.14
N ILE A 41 1.79 1.32 20.12
CA ILE A 41 1.89 0.71 18.79
C ILE A 41 2.47 -0.71 18.90
N ALA A 42 3.60 -0.85 19.61
CA ALA A 42 4.26 -2.13 19.82
C ALA A 42 3.38 -3.11 20.62
N ALA A 43 2.67 -2.64 21.64
CA ALA A 43 1.78 -3.45 22.46
C ALA A 43 0.55 -3.96 21.68
N LEU A 44 0.01 -3.16 20.76
CA LEU A 44 -1.07 -3.54 19.83
C LEU A 44 -0.59 -4.47 18.70
N GLY A 45 0.72 -4.60 18.49
CA GLY A 45 1.30 -5.43 17.43
C GLY A 45 1.07 -4.88 16.02
N ILE A 46 0.81 -3.57 15.91
CA ILE A 46 0.55 -2.85 14.65
C ILE A 46 1.73 -1.97 14.29
N ARG A 47 1.74 -1.43 13.07
CA ARG A 47 2.76 -0.49 12.58
C ARG A 47 2.16 0.90 12.35
N GLU A 48 3.05 1.86 12.12
CA GLU A 48 2.63 3.16 11.58
C GLU A 48 1.94 2.95 10.22
N TRP A 49 0.87 3.70 9.98
CA TRP A 49 -0.07 3.61 8.84
C TRP A 49 -1.04 2.44 8.84
N ASP A 50 -0.97 1.54 9.82
CA ASP A 50 -2.03 0.56 10.02
C ASP A 50 -3.30 1.24 10.53
N ALA A 51 -4.44 0.66 10.20
CA ALA A 51 -5.72 1.13 10.69
C ALA A 51 -6.04 0.54 12.06
N VAL A 52 -6.62 1.36 12.93
CA VAL A 52 -7.16 0.96 14.22
C VAL A 52 -8.62 1.36 14.33
N SER A 53 -9.39 0.52 15.02
CA SER A 53 -10.70 0.92 15.51
C SER A 53 -10.54 1.73 16.79
N LEU A 54 -11.23 2.87 16.85
CA LEU A 54 -11.35 3.72 18.03
C LEU A 54 -12.78 3.58 18.55
N THR A 55 -12.93 3.02 19.75
CA THR A 55 -14.23 2.77 20.37
C THR A 55 -14.40 3.63 21.62
N GLY A 56 -15.32 4.58 21.53
CA GLY A 56 -15.87 5.36 22.63
C GLY A 56 -17.36 5.08 22.81
N ALA A 57 -18.20 6.11 22.75
CA ALA A 57 -19.66 5.92 22.63
C ALA A 57 -20.07 5.40 21.25
N ARG A 58 -19.22 5.62 20.24
CA ARG A 58 -19.32 5.11 18.89
C ARG A 58 -18.00 4.43 18.50
N THR A 59 -18.04 3.61 17.46
CA THR A 59 -16.83 3.04 16.87
C THR A 59 -16.56 3.71 15.53
N THR A 60 -15.33 4.17 15.34
CA THR A 60 -14.80 4.72 14.09
C THR A 60 -13.46 4.05 13.80
N ALA A 61 -12.88 4.31 12.64
CA ALA A 61 -11.57 3.83 12.26
C ALA A 61 -10.67 5.00 11.88
N ALA A 62 -9.41 4.93 12.29
CA ALA A 62 -8.39 5.91 11.97
C ALA A 62 -7.07 5.21 11.64
N VAL A 63 -6.16 5.96 11.02
CA VAL A 63 -4.83 5.46 10.68
C VAL A 63 -3.84 5.86 11.76
N VAL A 64 -2.96 4.95 12.17
CA VAL A 64 -1.99 5.20 13.24
C VAL A 64 -0.79 5.99 12.70
N GLY A 65 -0.44 7.07 13.39
CA GLY A 65 0.82 7.79 13.26
C GLY A 65 1.63 7.71 14.56
N VAL A 66 2.95 7.86 14.48
CA VAL A 66 3.78 7.96 15.69
C VAL A 66 3.56 9.31 16.38
N ALA A 67 3.33 9.31 17.69
CA ALA A 67 3.14 10.52 18.48
C ALA A 67 4.44 11.32 18.69
N PRO A 68 4.35 12.67 18.83
CA PRO A 68 5.52 13.51 19.13
C PRO A 68 6.20 13.10 20.44
N ALA A 69 7.51 13.36 20.52
CA ALA A 69 8.31 13.15 21.73
C ALA A 69 7.70 13.88 22.94
N GLY A 70 7.63 13.21 24.08
CA GLY A 70 7.02 13.73 25.32
C GLY A 70 5.52 13.44 25.48
N THR A 71 4.87 12.78 24.50
CA THR A 71 3.50 12.29 24.66
C THR A 71 3.49 11.11 25.65
N PRO A 72 2.65 11.09 26.70
CA PRO A 72 2.58 9.96 27.63
C PRO A 72 2.13 8.67 26.95
N THR A 73 2.66 7.53 27.40
CA THR A 73 2.36 6.18 26.89
C THR A 73 0.87 5.82 26.95
N GLY A 74 0.20 6.24 28.02
CA GLY A 74 -1.25 6.08 28.21
C GLY A 74 -2.13 7.05 27.41
N THR A 75 -1.59 7.84 26.48
CA THR A 75 -2.34 8.89 25.76
C THR A 75 -2.41 8.61 24.26
N ALA A 76 -3.59 8.83 23.67
CA ALA A 76 -3.81 8.89 22.23
C ALA A 76 -4.19 10.31 21.84
N LEU A 77 -3.50 10.90 20.86
CA LEU A 77 -3.87 12.23 20.34
C LEU A 77 -4.78 12.06 19.12
N LEU A 78 -5.99 12.58 19.22
CA LEU A 78 -7.04 12.52 18.20
C LEU A 78 -7.39 13.93 17.75
N ASP A 79 -7.73 14.10 16.48
CA ASP A 79 -8.25 15.37 15.97
C ASP A 79 -9.73 15.60 16.37
N ASP A 80 -10.25 16.80 16.09
CA ASP A 80 -11.61 17.21 16.47
C ASP A 80 -12.69 16.30 15.86
N VAL A 81 -12.53 15.96 14.59
CA VAL A 81 -13.42 15.09 13.82
C VAL A 81 -13.38 13.65 14.34
N THR A 82 -12.20 13.11 14.64
CA THR A 82 -12.01 11.74 15.12
C THR A 82 -12.58 11.56 16.53
N LEU A 83 -12.39 12.55 17.41
CA LEU A 83 -13.05 12.58 18.73
C LEU A 83 -14.58 12.54 18.57
N SER A 84 -15.12 13.38 17.68
CA SER A 84 -16.57 13.40 17.39
C SER A 84 -17.07 12.07 16.83
N ASN A 85 -16.37 11.49 15.86
CA ASN A 85 -16.73 10.22 15.21
C ASN A 85 -16.74 9.04 16.20
N ALA A 86 -15.77 9.00 17.11
CA ALA A 86 -15.71 8.03 18.19
C ALA A 86 -16.70 8.33 19.35
N GLY A 87 -17.34 9.50 19.34
CA GLY A 87 -18.22 9.96 20.42
C GLY A 87 -17.47 10.15 21.74
N LEU A 88 -16.24 10.65 21.68
CA LEU A 88 -15.36 10.87 22.82
C LEU A 88 -15.34 12.35 23.21
N ARG A 89 -15.10 12.61 24.49
CA ARG A 89 -14.70 13.93 24.99
C ARG A 89 -13.19 13.92 25.26
N GLU A 90 -12.59 15.09 25.30
CA GLU A 90 -11.20 15.22 25.73
C GLU A 90 -11.00 14.66 27.15
N ASP A 91 -9.85 14.04 27.37
CA ASP A 91 -9.44 13.34 28.60
C ASP A 91 -10.37 12.19 29.02
N THR A 92 -11.05 11.55 28.07
CA THR A 92 -11.83 10.31 28.32
C THR A 92 -11.12 9.06 27.81
N SER A 93 -11.51 7.90 28.33
CA SER A 93 -10.94 6.63 27.91
C SER A 93 -11.42 6.23 26.52
N VAL A 94 -10.49 5.85 25.65
CA VAL A 94 -10.73 5.26 24.33
C VAL A 94 -10.15 3.86 24.28
N LEU A 95 -10.95 2.91 23.75
CA LEU A 95 -10.48 1.57 23.43
C LEU A 95 -9.92 1.57 22.01
N ILE A 96 -8.69 1.09 21.86
CA ILE A 96 -7.98 1.01 20.57
C ILE A 96 -7.66 -0.45 20.27
N ALA A 97 -7.98 -0.90 19.06
CA ALA A 97 -7.65 -2.25 18.57
C ALA A 97 -7.31 -2.25 17.07
N PRO A 98 -6.50 -3.19 16.58
CA PRO A 98 -6.22 -3.35 15.16
C PRO A 98 -7.50 -3.65 14.37
N VAL A 99 -7.66 -3.07 13.18
CA VAL A 99 -8.83 -3.32 12.33
C VAL A 99 -8.45 -3.56 10.87
N THR A 100 -9.11 -4.54 10.24
CA THR A 100 -8.97 -4.79 8.80
C THR A 100 -9.76 -3.73 8.02
N VAL A 101 -9.14 -3.12 7.03
CA VAL A 101 -9.77 -2.15 6.12
C VAL A 101 -9.78 -2.73 4.71
N TYR A 102 -10.95 -2.76 4.09
CA TYR A 102 -11.11 -3.24 2.71
C TYR A 102 -11.04 -2.07 1.72
N GLY A 103 -10.74 -2.35 0.45
CA GLY A 103 -10.96 -1.37 -0.62
C GLY A 103 -12.47 -1.15 -0.81
N ALA A 104 -12.92 0.10 -0.83
CA ALA A 104 -14.33 0.41 -1.01
C ALA A 104 -14.77 0.09 -2.44
N ARG A 105 -15.91 -0.57 -2.60
CA ARG A 105 -16.66 -0.63 -3.86
C ARG A 105 -17.49 0.64 -4.02
N THR A 106 -18.24 1.01 -3.00
CA THR A 106 -19.02 2.24 -2.97
C THR A 106 -18.89 2.95 -1.62
N VAL A 107 -18.89 4.28 -1.67
CA VAL A 107 -18.99 5.17 -0.51
C VAL A 107 -20.06 6.22 -0.81
N THR A 108 -21.03 6.33 0.07
CA THR A 108 -22.12 7.29 -0.05
C THR A 108 -21.95 8.38 1.01
N LEU A 109 -21.99 9.64 0.58
CA LEU A 109 -21.82 10.81 1.42
C LEU A 109 -23.09 11.67 1.45
N SER A 110 -23.31 12.38 2.55
CA SER A 110 -24.29 13.46 2.63
C SER A 110 -23.60 14.79 2.95
N GLY A 111 -24.13 15.88 2.39
CA GLY A 111 -23.61 17.23 2.52
C GLY A 111 -24.67 18.28 2.20
N SER A 112 -24.25 19.53 2.09
CA SER A 112 -25.10 20.65 1.73
C SER A 112 -25.58 20.54 0.28
N ARG A 113 -26.73 21.16 -0.01
CA ARG A 113 -27.26 21.23 -1.38
C ARG A 113 -26.27 21.86 -2.37
N LEU A 114 -25.47 22.81 -1.90
CA LEU A 114 -24.45 23.46 -2.73
C LEU A 114 -23.34 22.48 -3.08
N ALA A 115 -22.82 21.73 -2.11
CA ALA A 115 -21.80 20.71 -2.35
C ALA A 115 -22.31 19.61 -3.29
N THR A 116 -23.53 19.10 -3.05
CA THR A 116 -24.15 18.06 -3.90
C THR A 116 -24.32 18.49 -5.35
N GLN A 117 -24.54 19.78 -5.61
CA GLN A 117 -24.69 20.32 -6.98
C GLN A 117 -23.39 20.74 -7.64
N SER A 118 -22.34 21.03 -6.87
CA SER A 118 -21.08 21.61 -7.39
C SER A 118 -19.91 20.62 -7.44
N ILE A 119 -19.97 19.52 -6.68
CA ILE A 119 -18.87 18.56 -6.57
C ILE A 119 -19.30 17.23 -7.17
N ALA A 120 -18.67 16.86 -8.30
CA ALA A 120 -18.88 15.58 -8.96
C ALA A 120 -18.30 14.40 -8.16
N GLY A 121 -18.81 13.20 -8.39
CA GLY A 121 -18.35 11.96 -7.74
C GLY A 121 -16.86 11.70 -7.93
N ALA A 122 -16.35 11.88 -9.16
CA ALA A 122 -14.92 11.80 -9.46
C ALA A 122 -14.06 12.74 -8.60
N THR A 123 -14.54 13.96 -8.32
CA THR A 123 -13.85 14.93 -7.45
C THR A 123 -13.86 14.48 -5.99
N LEU A 124 -14.99 13.94 -5.50
CA LEU A 124 -15.06 13.34 -4.15
C LEU A 124 -14.07 12.19 -4.01
N ARG A 125 -14.03 11.29 -4.99
CA ARG A 125 -13.09 10.17 -5.03
C ARG A 125 -11.64 10.64 -4.98
N GLN A 126 -11.28 11.65 -5.76
CA GLN A 126 -9.93 12.20 -5.77
C GLN A 126 -9.55 12.87 -4.43
N ALA A 127 -10.49 13.59 -3.80
CA ALA A 127 -10.25 14.27 -2.53
C ALA A 127 -10.12 13.30 -1.34
N LEU A 128 -10.79 12.15 -1.42
CA LEU A 128 -10.86 11.17 -0.34
C LEU A 128 -9.96 9.94 -0.57
N LEU A 129 -9.24 9.91 -1.68
CA LEU A 129 -8.39 8.79 -2.09
C LEU A 129 -7.44 8.35 -0.96
N GLY A 130 -7.48 7.07 -0.60
CA GLY A 130 -6.68 6.46 0.47
C GLY A 130 -7.19 6.68 1.91
N LYS A 131 -8.20 7.53 2.14
CA LYS A 131 -8.78 7.75 3.48
C LYS A 131 -9.62 6.55 3.91
N VAL A 132 -9.56 6.23 5.20
CA VAL A 132 -10.41 5.22 5.85
C VAL A 132 -11.75 5.85 6.21
N MET A 133 -12.84 5.13 5.97
CA MET A 133 -14.21 5.59 6.17
C MET A 133 -15.04 4.54 6.89
N THR A 134 -15.86 4.99 7.84
CA THR A 134 -16.87 4.18 8.53
C THR A 134 -18.23 4.88 8.42
N VAL A 135 -19.31 4.10 8.35
CA VAL A 135 -20.68 4.65 8.31
C VAL A 135 -20.94 5.50 9.55
N GLY A 136 -21.49 6.69 9.32
CA GLY A 136 -21.78 7.70 10.33
C GLY A 136 -20.62 8.65 10.61
N ASP A 137 -19.42 8.42 10.07
CA ASP A 137 -18.28 9.30 10.27
C ASP A 137 -18.50 10.64 9.57
N THR A 138 -18.08 11.71 10.23
CA THR A 138 -17.85 13.00 9.59
C THR A 138 -16.48 13.00 8.92
N VAL A 139 -16.40 13.46 7.68
CA VAL A 139 -15.19 13.45 6.85
C VAL A 139 -15.02 14.82 6.20
N SER A 140 -13.78 15.27 6.06
CA SER A 140 -13.47 16.52 5.36
C SER A 140 -12.82 16.27 4.02
N LEU A 141 -13.25 17.01 3.00
CA LEU A 141 -12.61 17.00 1.69
C LEU A 141 -11.27 17.77 1.74
N LEU A 142 -11.16 18.80 2.56
CA LEU A 142 -9.91 19.53 2.80
C LEU A 142 -9.31 19.18 4.17
N PRO A 143 -8.00 18.87 4.24
CA PRO A 143 -7.36 18.63 5.53
C PRO A 143 -7.35 19.84 6.48
N ARG A 144 -7.64 21.06 6.01
CA ARG A 144 -7.51 22.27 6.83
C ARG A 144 -8.65 23.25 6.56
N ASP A 145 -9.29 23.70 7.64
CA ASP A 145 -9.81 25.07 7.69
C ASP A 145 -8.59 25.96 7.94
N LEU A 146 -8.28 26.85 6.99
CA LEU A 146 -7.16 27.77 7.16
C LEU A 146 -7.43 28.81 8.27
N GLY A 147 -8.63 28.84 8.88
CA GLY A 147 -9.06 29.83 9.86
C GLY A 147 -9.81 31.03 9.24
N PRO A 148 -10.35 31.94 10.06
CA PRO A 148 -11.00 33.15 9.55
C PRO A 148 -9.95 34.10 8.94
N GLY A 149 -10.09 34.45 7.66
CA GLY A 149 -9.25 35.44 6.96
C GLY A 149 -8.08 34.90 6.11
N THR A 150 -7.85 33.59 6.13
CA THR A 150 -6.77 32.90 5.39
C THR A 150 -7.27 32.26 4.08
N SER A 151 -8.55 31.93 4.03
CA SER A 151 -9.34 31.59 2.83
C SER A 151 -9.49 32.79 1.86
N SER A 152 -9.11 34.01 2.28
CA SER A 152 -9.38 35.24 1.52
C SER A 152 -8.18 35.88 0.81
N SER A 153 -6.96 35.36 0.91
CA SER A 153 -5.85 35.90 0.11
C SER A 153 -5.90 35.33 -1.31
N GLN A 154 -5.91 36.18 -2.33
CA GLN A 154 -5.89 35.74 -3.74
C GLN A 154 -4.69 34.83 -4.03
N ALA A 155 -3.55 35.05 -3.35
CA ALA A 155 -2.34 34.26 -3.52
C ALA A 155 -2.48 32.82 -2.98
N SER A 156 -3.13 32.63 -1.82
CA SER A 156 -3.38 31.29 -1.26
C SER A 156 -4.40 30.52 -2.09
N ALA A 157 -5.43 31.19 -2.61
CA ALA A 157 -6.41 30.59 -3.52
C ALA A 157 -5.77 30.22 -4.87
N ALA A 158 -4.89 31.07 -5.41
CA ALA A 158 -4.14 30.78 -6.63
C ALA A 158 -3.20 29.59 -6.43
N LEU A 159 -2.48 29.50 -5.30
CA LEU A 159 -1.64 28.34 -4.97
C LEU A 159 -2.48 27.06 -4.87
N ALA A 160 -3.60 27.09 -4.13
CA ALA A 160 -4.48 25.93 -4.00
C ALA A 160 -5.02 25.47 -5.37
N SER A 161 -5.44 26.40 -6.21
CA SER A 161 -5.87 26.11 -7.58
C SER A 161 -4.74 25.53 -8.44
N SER A 162 -3.50 26.04 -8.31
CA SER A 162 -2.34 25.56 -9.07
C SER A 162 -1.97 24.11 -8.75
N VAL A 163 -2.28 23.62 -7.55
CA VAL A 163 -2.09 22.21 -7.16
C VAL A 163 -3.36 21.37 -7.29
N GLY A 164 -4.39 21.89 -7.96
CA GLY A 164 -5.63 21.17 -8.27
C GLY A 164 -6.61 21.01 -7.11
N ILE A 165 -6.54 21.88 -6.10
CA ILE A 165 -7.55 21.93 -5.03
C ILE A 165 -8.71 22.81 -5.50
N THR A 166 -9.87 22.19 -5.75
CA THR A 166 -11.07 22.87 -6.27
C THR A 166 -12.30 22.79 -5.37
N TRP A 167 -12.20 22.09 -4.24
CA TRP A 167 -13.33 21.78 -3.36
C TRP A 167 -13.27 22.54 -2.01
N THR A 168 -14.39 22.57 -1.29
CA THR A 168 -14.59 23.38 -0.06
C THR A 168 -14.14 22.65 1.21
N SER A 169 -14.01 23.38 2.34
CA SER A 169 -13.71 22.81 3.67
C SER A 169 -14.93 22.21 4.37
N GLU A 170 -16.03 22.01 3.63
CA GLU A 170 -17.27 21.47 4.17
C GLU A 170 -17.05 20.06 4.75
N LEU A 171 -17.67 19.83 5.92
CA LEU A 171 -17.70 18.52 6.56
C LEU A 171 -18.89 17.72 6.02
N LEU A 172 -18.60 16.54 5.49
CA LEU A 172 -19.58 15.60 4.94
C LEU A 172 -19.79 14.45 5.91
N THR A 173 -20.91 13.74 5.80
CA THR A 173 -21.17 12.54 6.61
C THR A 173 -21.22 11.30 5.73
N VAL A 174 -20.54 10.23 6.12
CA VAL A 174 -20.60 8.94 5.45
C VAL A 174 -21.93 8.27 5.80
N THR A 175 -22.79 8.07 4.82
CA THR A 175 -24.11 7.44 5.03
C THR A 175 -24.14 5.97 4.64
N GLY A 176 -23.20 5.51 3.81
CA GLY A 176 -23.09 4.12 3.39
C GLY A 176 -21.70 3.77 2.88
N VAL A 177 -21.31 2.51 3.07
CA VAL A 177 -20.07 1.94 2.55
C VAL A 177 -20.30 0.49 2.13
N ASP A 178 -19.58 0.03 1.13
CA ASP A 178 -19.56 -1.36 0.69
C ASP A 178 -18.12 -1.80 0.40
N PRO A 179 -17.61 -2.90 0.98
CA PRO A 179 -18.26 -3.80 1.95
C PRO A 179 -18.55 -3.16 3.31
N ALA A 180 -19.45 -3.76 4.09
CA ALA A 180 -19.76 -3.29 5.43
C ALA A 180 -18.53 -3.37 6.36
N GLY A 181 -18.31 -2.32 7.13
CA GLY A 181 -17.14 -2.15 8.01
C GLY A 181 -16.26 -0.99 7.54
N PRO A 182 -15.04 -0.85 8.12
CA PRO A 182 -14.08 0.15 7.68
C PRO A 182 -13.61 -0.12 6.24
N VAL A 183 -13.72 0.88 5.38
CA VAL A 183 -13.25 0.81 3.99
C VAL A 183 -12.29 1.94 3.67
N SER A 184 -11.46 1.77 2.64
CA SER A 184 -10.58 2.80 2.11
C SER A 184 -11.01 3.19 0.69
N VAL A 185 -11.02 4.49 0.38
CA VAL A 185 -11.34 4.94 -0.98
C VAL A 185 -10.18 4.60 -1.92
N GLN A 186 -10.49 3.94 -3.03
CA GLN A 186 -9.57 3.49 -4.08
C GLN A 186 -9.93 4.16 -5.42
N PRO A 187 -9.05 4.10 -6.44
CA PRO A 187 -9.37 4.62 -7.77
C PRO A 187 -10.60 3.95 -8.42
N ASN A 188 -10.80 2.65 -8.16
CA ASN A 188 -11.96 1.89 -8.63
C ASN A 188 -13.17 1.94 -7.68
N SER A 189 -13.10 2.74 -6.61
CA SER A 189 -14.27 3.00 -5.75
C SER A 189 -15.22 3.96 -6.44
N LEU A 190 -16.53 3.77 -6.27
CA LEU A 190 -17.49 4.84 -6.48
C LEU A 190 -17.61 5.68 -5.21
N VAL A 191 -17.48 7.00 -5.33
CA VAL A 191 -17.84 7.92 -4.26
C VAL A 191 -18.94 8.85 -4.76
N GLY A 192 -20.10 8.80 -4.12
CA GLY A 192 -21.29 9.52 -4.58
C GLY A 192 -22.09 10.15 -3.45
N TRP A 193 -22.98 11.06 -3.83
CA TRP A 193 -23.93 11.66 -2.90
C TRP A 193 -25.11 10.70 -2.65
N GLY A 194 -25.53 10.59 -1.39
CA GLY A 194 -26.75 9.88 -1.05
C GLY A 194 -27.97 10.69 -1.44
N SER A 195 -28.87 10.09 -2.21
CA SER A 195 -30.19 10.68 -2.43
C SER A 195 -31.04 10.48 -1.17
N LEU A 196 -31.62 11.58 -0.67
CA LEU A 196 -32.57 11.56 0.43
C LEU A 196 -33.97 11.44 -0.16
N ASP A 197 -34.59 10.26 -0.05
CA ASP A 197 -36.01 10.14 -0.34
C ASP A 197 -36.84 10.93 0.70
N ALA A 198 -38.09 11.29 0.38
CA ALA A 198 -38.99 12.04 1.26
C ALA A 198 -39.26 11.40 2.66
N GLN A 199 -38.76 10.19 2.89
CA GLN A 199 -38.84 9.44 4.15
C GLN A 199 -37.45 9.19 4.81
N GLY A 200 -36.36 9.77 4.29
CA GLY A 200 -35.03 9.68 4.90
C GLY A 200 -34.32 8.33 4.76
N THR A 201 -34.72 7.51 3.79
CA THR A 201 -34.01 6.28 3.40
C THR A 201 -33.04 6.57 2.24
N PRO A 202 -31.85 5.97 2.21
CA PRO A 202 -30.90 6.15 1.12
C PRO A 202 -31.43 5.48 -0.15
N SER A 203 -31.66 6.25 -1.21
CA SER A 203 -31.94 5.71 -2.55
C SER A 203 -30.67 5.54 -3.38
N ALA A 204 -30.76 4.68 -4.40
CA ALA A 204 -29.70 4.47 -5.38
C ALA A 204 -29.29 5.81 -6.03
N PRO A 205 -28.01 6.00 -6.39
CA PRO A 205 -27.55 7.23 -7.03
C PRO A 205 -28.40 7.56 -8.26
N ASP A 206 -28.75 8.84 -8.43
CA ASP A 206 -29.53 9.32 -9.57
C ASP A 206 -28.86 8.94 -10.91
N ALA A 207 -29.70 8.70 -11.92
CA ALA A 207 -29.34 8.28 -13.29
C ALA A 207 -28.59 9.35 -14.12
N THR A 208 -27.54 9.95 -13.57
CA THR A 208 -26.72 10.99 -14.22
C THR A 208 -25.41 10.47 -14.79
N ALA A 209 -25.07 9.19 -14.57
CA ALA A 209 -23.96 8.55 -15.26
C ALA A 209 -24.26 8.53 -16.77
N GLY A 210 -23.33 9.08 -17.55
CA GLY A 210 -23.42 9.17 -19.00
C GLY A 210 -22.02 9.26 -19.59
N HIS A 211 -21.87 8.87 -20.86
CA HIS A 211 -20.57 8.95 -21.53
C HIS A 211 -20.19 10.39 -21.81
N VAL A 212 -18.90 10.70 -21.66
CA VAL A 212 -18.34 12.00 -22.03
C VAL A 212 -17.68 11.88 -23.39
N VAL A 213 -17.99 12.79 -24.30
CA VAL A 213 -17.28 12.90 -25.58
C VAL A 213 -16.29 14.04 -25.47
N THR A 214 -15.01 13.74 -25.59
CA THR A 214 -13.93 14.73 -25.52
C THR A 214 -13.23 14.84 -26.87
N GLU A 215 -13.11 16.08 -27.34
CA GLU A 215 -12.32 16.46 -28.52
C GLU A 215 -11.22 17.48 -28.17
N GLU A 216 -11.26 18.02 -26.95
CA GLU A 216 -10.27 18.97 -26.45
C GLU A 216 -8.96 18.28 -26.08
N PRO A 217 -7.80 18.92 -26.33
CA PRO A 217 -6.51 18.37 -25.94
C PRO A 217 -6.41 18.25 -24.41
N PRO A 218 -5.85 17.15 -23.90
CA PRO A 218 -5.68 16.95 -22.46
C PRO A 218 -4.67 17.93 -21.89
N ALA A 219 -4.82 18.26 -20.60
CA ALA A 219 -3.91 19.14 -19.87
C ALA A 219 -2.47 18.61 -19.78
N ILE A 220 -2.28 17.29 -19.92
CA ILE A 220 -0.98 16.62 -19.85
C ILE A 220 -0.55 16.19 -21.26
N GLY A 221 0.59 16.71 -21.70
CA GLY A 221 1.20 16.36 -22.99
C GLY A 221 1.93 15.02 -22.97
N PHE A 222 2.29 14.50 -24.15
CA PHE A 222 2.99 13.22 -24.27
C PHE A 222 4.36 13.23 -23.56
N ASP A 223 5.08 14.35 -23.63
CA ASP A 223 6.37 14.50 -22.95
C ASP A 223 6.27 14.43 -21.42
N ASP A 224 5.10 14.72 -20.87
CA ASP A 224 4.82 14.73 -19.44
C ASP A 224 4.45 13.34 -18.88
N LEU A 225 4.30 12.32 -19.75
CA LEU A 225 4.07 10.92 -19.36
C LEU A 225 5.34 10.23 -18.85
N LYS A 226 6.01 10.83 -17.86
CA LYS A 226 7.27 10.35 -17.28
C LYS A 226 7.12 8.90 -16.80
N GLY A 227 8.00 8.01 -17.28
CA GLY A 227 7.97 6.58 -16.99
C GLY A 227 6.97 5.76 -17.84
N ALA A 228 6.09 6.41 -18.61
CA ALA A 228 5.09 5.74 -19.44
C ALA A 228 5.28 5.98 -20.95
N HIS A 229 6.39 6.61 -21.38
CA HIS A 229 6.63 6.92 -22.80
C HIS A 229 6.66 5.68 -23.71
N VAL A 230 7.25 4.59 -23.25
CA VAL A 230 7.32 3.33 -24.02
C VAL A 230 5.93 2.72 -24.22
N PRO A 231 5.14 2.44 -23.16
CA PRO A 231 3.79 1.92 -23.36
C PRO A 231 2.89 2.92 -24.12
N ALA A 232 3.01 4.22 -23.84
CA ALA A 232 2.28 5.26 -24.57
C ALA A 232 2.60 5.24 -26.07
N GLY A 233 3.89 5.14 -26.44
CA GLY A 233 4.33 5.08 -27.83
C GLY A 233 3.80 3.85 -28.57
N ARG A 234 3.79 2.67 -27.92
CA ARG A 234 3.17 1.45 -28.49
C ARG A 234 1.67 1.66 -28.72
N LEU A 235 0.96 2.23 -27.75
CA LEU A 235 -0.47 2.51 -27.89
C LEU A 235 -0.73 3.52 -29.03
N THR A 236 0.10 4.56 -29.15
CA THR A 236 0.04 5.52 -30.26
C THR A 236 0.20 4.83 -31.61
N GLU A 237 1.17 3.93 -31.74
CA GLU A 237 1.42 3.18 -32.98
C GLU A 237 0.24 2.25 -33.31
N TRP A 238 -0.29 1.52 -32.32
CA TRP A 238 -1.43 0.64 -32.52
C TRP A 238 -2.67 1.39 -32.97
N LEU A 239 -2.99 2.51 -32.32
CA LEU A 239 -4.11 3.36 -32.69
C LEU A 239 -3.93 3.97 -34.09
N LYS A 240 -2.70 4.37 -34.44
CA LYS A 240 -2.39 4.88 -35.79
C LYS A 240 -2.66 3.82 -36.86
N LEU A 241 -2.18 2.60 -36.67
CA LEU A 241 -2.39 1.50 -37.63
C LEU A 241 -3.87 1.11 -37.75
N ALA A 242 -4.61 1.11 -36.63
CA ALA A 242 -6.02 0.73 -36.61
C ALA A 242 -6.95 1.81 -37.20
N LEU A 243 -6.68 3.09 -36.89
CA LEU A 243 -7.60 4.18 -37.20
C LEU A 243 -7.18 5.01 -38.43
N ASP A 244 -5.88 5.25 -38.62
CA ASP A 244 -5.38 6.16 -39.66
C ASP A 244 -4.87 5.41 -40.90
N GLU A 245 -4.26 4.24 -40.70
CA GLU A 245 -3.64 3.44 -41.77
C GLU A 245 -4.20 1.99 -41.88
N PRO A 246 -5.54 1.77 -41.83
CA PRO A 246 -6.12 0.43 -41.79
C PRO A 246 -5.81 -0.42 -43.03
N GLU A 247 -5.59 0.24 -44.18
CA GLU A 247 -5.24 -0.43 -45.45
C GLU A 247 -3.91 -1.22 -45.37
N LEU A 248 -2.98 -0.81 -44.50
CA LEU A 248 -1.73 -1.52 -44.29
C LEU A 248 -1.97 -2.88 -43.63
N LEU A 249 -2.87 -2.92 -42.64
CA LEU A 249 -3.26 -4.16 -41.95
C LEU A 249 -4.03 -5.07 -42.91
N GLU A 250 -4.98 -4.51 -43.67
CA GLU A 250 -5.78 -5.26 -44.65
C GLU A 250 -4.90 -5.92 -45.73
N LYS A 251 -3.89 -5.22 -46.25
CA LYS A 251 -2.93 -5.78 -47.23
C LYS A 251 -2.10 -6.94 -46.68
N LEU A 252 -1.89 -6.98 -45.36
CA LEU A 252 -1.18 -8.06 -44.67
C LEU A 252 -2.10 -9.19 -44.23
N GLY A 253 -3.41 -9.09 -44.51
CA GLY A 253 -4.42 -10.08 -44.07
C GLY A 253 -4.77 -9.98 -42.58
N ALA A 254 -4.43 -8.87 -41.93
CA ALA A 254 -4.78 -8.58 -40.54
C ALA A 254 -6.05 -7.73 -40.44
N THR A 255 -6.81 -7.88 -39.35
CA THR A 255 -7.98 -7.03 -39.07
C THR A 255 -7.53 -5.66 -38.55
N ALA A 256 -8.26 -4.60 -38.92
CA ALA A 256 -8.03 -3.26 -38.38
C ALA A 256 -8.67 -3.02 -37.00
N ASN A 257 -9.42 -4.00 -36.48
CA ASN A 257 -10.02 -3.93 -35.15
C ASN A 257 -8.92 -3.89 -34.09
N LEU A 258 -9.09 -3.05 -33.08
CA LEU A 258 -8.13 -2.91 -31.99
C LEU A 258 -8.87 -2.84 -30.65
N GLY A 259 -8.51 -3.75 -29.75
CA GLY A 259 -8.88 -3.62 -28.34
C GLY A 259 -7.68 -3.81 -27.42
N VAL A 260 -7.53 -2.89 -26.48
CA VAL A 260 -6.38 -2.86 -25.57
C VAL A 260 -6.84 -2.83 -24.13
N LEU A 261 -6.37 -3.78 -23.32
CA LEU A 261 -6.47 -3.71 -21.87
C LEU A 261 -5.19 -3.10 -21.29
N VAL A 262 -5.29 -1.88 -20.76
CA VAL A 262 -4.20 -1.18 -20.07
C VAL A 262 -4.24 -1.52 -18.58
N SER A 263 -3.17 -2.12 -18.09
CA SER A 263 -3.05 -2.61 -16.72
C SER A 263 -1.93 -1.92 -15.95
N GLY A 264 -1.90 -2.09 -14.63
CA GLY A 264 -0.84 -1.56 -13.78
C GLY A 264 -1.39 -0.92 -12.50
N PRO A 265 -0.51 -0.54 -11.56
CA PRO A 265 -0.89 -0.11 -10.22
C PRO A 265 -1.97 0.98 -10.17
N ALA A 266 -2.74 0.97 -9.09
CA ALA A 266 -3.77 1.97 -8.83
C ALA A 266 -3.12 3.37 -8.76
N GLY A 267 -3.66 4.35 -9.48
CA GLY A 267 -3.15 5.73 -9.47
C GLY A 267 -1.85 5.99 -10.24
N VAL A 268 -1.31 5.03 -11.00
CA VAL A 268 -0.08 5.20 -11.80
C VAL A 268 -0.25 6.10 -13.04
N GLY A 269 -1.49 6.46 -13.39
CA GLY A 269 -1.78 7.35 -14.52
C GLY A 269 -2.25 6.64 -15.80
N LYS A 270 -2.80 5.42 -15.70
CA LYS A 270 -3.34 4.66 -16.86
C LYS A 270 -4.31 5.48 -17.71
N ALA A 271 -5.37 6.01 -17.10
CA ALA A 271 -6.37 6.81 -17.81
C ALA A 271 -5.75 8.09 -18.41
N THR A 272 -4.86 8.75 -17.68
CA THR A 272 -4.13 9.93 -18.17
C THR A 272 -3.30 9.59 -19.42
N MET A 273 -2.55 8.49 -19.39
CA MET A 273 -1.79 8.02 -20.55
C MET A 273 -2.69 7.79 -21.76
N VAL A 274 -3.82 7.11 -21.59
CA VAL A 274 -4.76 6.85 -22.70
C VAL A 274 -5.33 8.15 -23.25
N ARG A 275 -5.78 9.07 -22.39
CA ARG A 275 -6.29 10.38 -22.81
C ARG A 275 -5.24 11.18 -23.59
N THR A 276 -4.00 11.23 -23.10
CA THR A 276 -2.87 11.89 -23.78
C THR A 276 -2.56 11.27 -25.13
N VAL A 277 -2.54 9.93 -25.24
CA VAL A 277 -2.32 9.24 -26.52
C VAL A 277 -3.46 9.47 -27.52
N CYS A 278 -4.68 9.67 -27.03
CA CYS A 278 -5.86 9.95 -27.86
C CYS A 278 -6.00 11.43 -28.25
N THR A 279 -5.01 12.28 -27.95
CA THR A 279 -5.04 13.70 -28.36
C THR A 279 -5.26 13.84 -29.86
N GLY A 280 -6.22 14.67 -30.25
CA GLY A 280 -6.60 14.87 -31.66
C GLY A 280 -7.50 13.77 -32.25
N ARG A 281 -7.95 12.82 -31.43
CA ARG A 281 -8.96 11.81 -31.78
C ARG A 281 -10.22 12.05 -30.95
N ARG A 282 -11.37 11.70 -31.52
CA ARG A 282 -12.63 11.68 -30.79
C ARG A 282 -12.58 10.57 -29.73
N LEU A 283 -12.76 10.94 -28.46
CA LEU A 283 -12.73 10.01 -27.33
C LEU A 283 -14.12 9.95 -26.69
N VAL A 284 -14.72 8.76 -26.64
CA VAL A 284 -15.95 8.48 -25.89
C VAL A 284 -15.54 7.76 -24.62
N GLU A 285 -15.78 8.37 -23.46
CA GLU A 285 -15.31 7.86 -22.17
C GLU A 285 -16.47 7.45 -21.25
N LEU A 286 -16.34 6.30 -20.60
CA LEU A 286 -17.19 5.84 -19.48
C LEU A 286 -16.34 5.57 -18.23
N ASP A 287 -16.82 6.02 -17.08
CA ASP A 287 -16.25 5.66 -15.77
C ASP A 287 -16.82 4.31 -15.31
N GLY A 288 -15.96 3.30 -15.26
CA GLY A 288 -16.32 1.94 -14.87
C GLY A 288 -17.00 1.87 -13.50
N PRO A 289 -16.47 2.52 -12.43
CA PRO A 289 -17.11 2.56 -11.12
C PRO A 289 -18.50 3.22 -11.11
N GLU A 290 -18.68 4.37 -11.76
CA GLU A 290 -20.00 5.03 -11.88
C GLU A 290 -21.01 4.12 -12.58
N VAL A 291 -20.68 3.61 -13.77
CA VAL A 291 -21.57 2.77 -14.58
C VAL A 291 -21.79 1.40 -13.93
N GLY A 292 -20.75 0.83 -13.33
CA GLY A 292 -20.78 -0.47 -12.63
C GLY A 292 -21.74 -0.51 -11.45
N SER A 293 -21.92 0.64 -10.77
CA SER A 293 -22.82 0.78 -9.62
C SER A 293 -24.30 0.85 -9.97
N LEU A 294 -24.63 1.12 -11.24
CA LEU A 294 -26.00 1.25 -11.70
C LEU A 294 -26.72 -0.10 -11.65
N ARG A 295 -28.05 -0.06 -11.72
CA ARG A 295 -28.86 -1.27 -11.92
C ARG A 295 -28.49 -1.91 -13.25
N ALA A 296 -28.68 -3.22 -13.35
CA ALA A 296 -28.26 -3.99 -14.53
C ALA A 296 -28.82 -3.41 -15.85
N GLU A 297 -30.07 -2.97 -15.88
CA GLU A 297 -30.71 -2.36 -17.05
C GLU A 297 -30.05 -1.01 -17.41
N ASP A 298 -29.99 -0.07 -16.46
CA ASP A 298 -29.37 1.25 -16.64
C ASP A 298 -27.88 1.17 -17.03
N ARG A 299 -27.18 0.16 -16.48
CA ARG A 299 -25.79 -0.14 -16.78
C ARG A 299 -25.62 -0.60 -18.23
N LEU A 300 -26.48 -1.50 -18.70
CA LEU A 300 -26.47 -1.95 -20.09
C LEU A 300 -26.81 -0.80 -21.03
N ASP A 301 -27.82 0.01 -20.71
CA ASP A 301 -28.24 1.16 -21.52
C ASP A 301 -27.11 2.19 -21.66
N ASN A 302 -26.36 2.44 -20.59
CA ASN A 302 -25.20 3.33 -20.62
C ASN A 302 -24.08 2.81 -21.54
N VAL A 303 -23.75 1.52 -21.44
CA VAL A 303 -22.75 0.90 -22.32
C VAL A 303 -23.22 0.92 -23.77
N ALA A 304 -24.49 0.56 -24.03
CA ALA A 304 -25.07 0.57 -25.36
C ALA A 304 -25.08 1.98 -25.97
N SER A 305 -25.40 2.99 -25.17
CA SER A 305 -25.37 4.41 -25.57
C SER A 305 -23.95 4.87 -25.94
N ALA A 306 -22.94 4.54 -25.14
CA ALA A 306 -21.54 4.85 -25.46
C ALA A 306 -21.03 4.09 -26.69
N ALA A 307 -21.37 2.80 -26.80
CA ALA A 307 -21.06 1.96 -27.96
C ALA A 307 -21.74 2.51 -29.24
N GLN A 308 -22.96 3.02 -29.15
CA GLN A 308 -23.62 3.70 -30.26
C GLN A 308 -22.90 5.01 -30.61
N ALA A 309 -22.61 5.85 -29.61
CA ALA A 309 -21.96 7.13 -29.82
C ALA A 309 -20.57 7.02 -30.47
N VAL A 310 -19.78 6.00 -30.13
CA VAL A 310 -18.47 5.75 -30.79
C VAL A 310 -18.64 5.19 -32.20
N ARG A 311 -19.64 4.34 -32.45
CA ARG A 311 -19.91 3.79 -33.79
C ARG A 311 -20.36 4.86 -34.77
N ASP A 312 -21.19 5.80 -34.33
CA ASP A 312 -21.74 6.85 -35.18
C ASP A 312 -20.70 7.91 -35.56
N GLY A 313 -19.76 8.20 -34.65
CA GLY A 313 -18.74 9.25 -34.85
C GLY A 313 -17.32 8.75 -35.14
N GLY A 314 -17.06 7.45 -35.01
CA GLY A 314 -15.71 6.89 -34.99
C GLY A 314 -14.89 7.33 -33.76
N GLY A 315 -13.65 6.84 -33.69
CA GLY A 315 -12.67 7.23 -32.67
C GLY A 315 -12.37 6.12 -31.66
N VAL A 316 -12.17 6.51 -30.41
CA VAL A 316 -11.78 5.59 -29.32
C VAL A 316 -12.87 5.53 -28.26
N LEU A 317 -13.28 4.32 -27.89
CA LEU A 317 -14.08 4.07 -26.69
C LEU A 317 -13.15 3.74 -25.53
N LEU A 318 -13.10 4.59 -24.50
CA LEU A 318 -12.36 4.38 -23.27
C LEU A 318 -13.30 4.00 -22.13
N ILE A 319 -13.03 2.89 -21.46
CA ILE A 319 -13.68 2.56 -20.18
C ILE A 319 -12.61 2.50 -19.09
N THR A 320 -12.69 3.42 -18.12
CA THR A 320 -11.72 3.46 -17.01
C THR A 320 -12.12 2.51 -15.90
N ASP A 321 -11.15 1.78 -15.35
CA ASP A 321 -11.31 0.85 -14.21
C ASP A 321 -12.45 -0.16 -14.45
N ILE A 322 -12.38 -0.84 -15.60
CA ILE A 322 -13.41 -1.74 -16.13
C ILE A 322 -13.71 -2.93 -15.20
N ASP A 323 -12.83 -3.27 -14.27
CA ASP A 323 -13.07 -4.29 -13.23
C ASP A 323 -14.29 -3.96 -12.35
N ALA A 324 -14.65 -2.68 -12.21
CA ALA A 324 -15.88 -2.29 -11.51
C ALA A 324 -17.15 -2.53 -12.34
N LEU A 325 -17.04 -2.51 -13.68
CA LEU A 325 -18.14 -2.75 -14.62
C LEU A 325 -18.29 -4.24 -14.96
N LEU A 326 -17.17 -4.96 -15.12
CA LEU A 326 -17.09 -6.37 -15.49
C LEU A 326 -16.26 -7.15 -14.44
N PRO A 327 -16.74 -7.28 -13.20
CA PRO A 327 -16.01 -7.94 -12.12
C PRO A 327 -15.98 -9.47 -12.27
N VAL A 328 -15.09 -10.10 -11.50
CA VAL A 328 -15.08 -11.55 -11.25
C VAL A 328 -15.60 -11.84 -9.82
N PRO A 329 -16.62 -12.70 -9.64
CA PRO A 329 -17.35 -13.45 -10.65
C PRO A 329 -18.28 -12.57 -11.49
N ALA A 330 -18.43 -12.92 -12.77
CA ALA A 330 -19.27 -12.18 -13.70
C ALA A 330 -20.76 -12.35 -13.37
N ASP A 331 -21.52 -11.26 -13.49
CA ASP A 331 -22.98 -11.28 -13.38
C ASP A 331 -23.67 -11.59 -14.74
N PRO A 332 -24.99 -11.85 -14.76
CA PRO A 332 -25.68 -12.19 -15.99
C PRO A 332 -25.64 -11.09 -17.07
N VAL A 333 -25.67 -9.81 -16.68
CA VAL A 333 -25.70 -8.70 -17.65
C VAL A 333 -24.34 -8.44 -18.29
N ALA A 334 -23.24 -8.89 -17.67
CA ALA A 334 -21.91 -8.86 -18.26
C ALA A 334 -21.87 -9.46 -19.68
N THR A 335 -22.67 -10.49 -19.96
CA THR A 335 -22.75 -11.10 -21.31
C THR A 335 -23.31 -10.13 -22.36
N LEU A 336 -24.31 -9.32 -21.99
CA LEU A 336 -24.91 -8.32 -22.87
C LEU A 336 -23.97 -7.11 -23.03
N VAL A 337 -23.34 -6.67 -21.94
CA VAL A 337 -22.30 -5.62 -21.97
C VAL A 337 -21.17 -5.99 -22.92
N LEU A 338 -20.62 -7.20 -22.81
CA LEU A 338 -19.56 -7.70 -23.72
C LEU A 338 -20.04 -7.78 -25.18
N THR A 339 -21.34 -8.00 -25.42
CA THR A 339 -21.92 -8.03 -26.77
C THR A 339 -21.95 -6.63 -27.39
N GLU A 340 -22.32 -5.61 -26.63
CA GLU A 340 -22.26 -4.21 -27.07
C GLU A 340 -20.82 -3.76 -27.36
N LEU A 341 -19.86 -4.14 -26.51
CA LEU A 341 -18.44 -3.84 -26.73
C LEU A 341 -17.89 -4.51 -27.99
N ARG A 342 -18.23 -5.78 -28.25
CA ARG A 342 -17.87 -6.48 -29.50
C ARG A 342 -18.44 -5.76 -30.72
N SER A 343 -19.68 -5.31 -30.62
CA SER A 343 -20.36 -4.56 -31.69
C SER A 343 -19.65 -3.24 -32.00
N ALA A 344 -19.18 -2.53 -30.96
CA ALA A 344 -18.38 -1.32 -31.13
C ALA A 344 -17.04 -1.61 -31.84
N ILE A 345 -16.28 -2.61 -31.36
CA ILE A 345 -14.94 -2.96 -31.90
C ILE A 345 -14.99 -3.50 -33.33
N ALA A 346 -16.08 -4.18 -33.70
CA ALA A 346 -16.27 -4.65 -35.07
C ALA A 346 -16.53 -3.51 -36.08
N THR A 347 -16.74 -2.27 -35.61
CA THR A 347 -17.02 -1.12 -36.47
C THR A 347 -15.73 -0.51 -36.98
N ARG A 348 -15.62 -0.32 -38.31
CA ARG A 348 -14.44 0.29 -38.94
C ARG A 348 -14.22 1.70 -38.40
N GLY A 349 -12.98 2.03 -38.04
CA GLY A 349 -12.62 3.34 -37.49
C GLY A 349 -12.97 3.51 -36.01
N VAL A 350 -13.24 2.41 -35.30
CA VAL A 350 -13.41 2.36 -33.85
C VAL A 350 -12.30 1.54 -33.23
N ALA A 351 -11.70 2.05 -32.15
CA ALA A 351 -10.81 1.29 -31.27
C ALA A 351 -11.37 1.29 -29.85
N PHE A 352 -11.07 0.24 -29.09
CA PHE A 352 -11.47 0.11 -27.70
C PHE A 352 -10.25 0.07 -26.78
N VAL A 353 -10.30 0.84 -25.70
CA VAL A 353 -9.27 0.81 -24.65
C VAL A 353 -9.97 0.71 -23.30
N ALA A 354 -9.57 -0.25 -22.48
CA ALA A 354 -10.05 -0.38 -21.12
C ALA A 354 -8.87 -0.25 -20.15
N THR A 355 -9.07 0.35 -18.98
CA THR A 355 -8.06 0.33 -17.91
C THR A 355 -8.49 -0.58 -16.77
N SER A 356 -7.55 -1.25 -16.12
CA SER A 356 -7.80 -1.91 -14.84
C SER A 356 -6.54 -1.90 -13.98
N ALA A 357 -6.69 -1.86 -12.66
CA ALA A 357 -5.54 -2.01 -11.76
C ALA A 357 -5.00 -3.45 -11.78
N VAL A 358 -5.90 -4.43 -11.76
CA VAL A 358 -5.58 -5.85 -11.67
C VAL A 358 -6.34 -6.58 -12.78
N PRO A 359 -5.68 -6.96 -13.89
CA PRO A 359 -6.33 -7.62 -15.04
C PRO A 359 -7.10 -8.88 -14.69
N ASP A 360 -6.66 -9.58 -13.64
CA ASP A 360 -7.28 -10.80 -13.15
C ASP A 360 -8.62 -10.57 -12.44
N ASN A 361 -8.93 -9.34 -12.04
CA ASN A 361 -10.22 -8.96 -11.46
C ASN A 361 -11.29 -8.66 -12.52
N VAL A 362 -10.89 -8.61 -13.80
CA VAL A 362 -11.78 -8.34 -14.93
C VAL A 362 -12.28 -9.67 -15.52
N ASP A 363 -13.53 -9.69 -15.97
CA ASP A 363 -14.12 -10.82 -16.69
C ASP A 363 -13.16 -11.35 -17.77
N PRO A 364 -12.73 -12.63 -17.71
CA PRO A 364 -11.73 -13.18 -18.62
C PRO A 364 -12.18 -13.15 -20.08
N ARG A 365 -13.49 -13.05 -20.35
CA ARG A 365 -14.02 -12.92 -21.71
C ARG A 365 -13.66 -11.59 -22.36
N LEU A 366 -13.31 -10.55 -21.58
CA LEU A 366 -12.83 -9.28 -22.12
C LEU A 366 -11.49 -9.44 -22.85
N ARG A 367 -10.64 -10.36 -22.40
CA ARG A 367 -9.32 -10.67 -22.99
C ARG A 367 -9.40 -11.66 -24.16
N ALA A 368 -10.60 -11.84 -24.70
CA ALA A 368 -10.79 -12.67 -25.88
C ALA A 368 -10.27 -11.92 -27.14
N PRO A 369 -9.78 -12.64 -28.18
CA PRO A 369 -9.20 -12.02 -29.37
C PRO A 369 -10.14 -11.08 -30.14
N ASP A 370 -11.45 -11.17 -29.91
CA ASP A 370 -12.49 -10.35 -30.52
C ASP A 370 -12.88 -9.11 -29.70
N LEU A 371 -12.30 -8.95 -28.51
CA LEU A 371 -12.46 -7.79 -27.62
C LEU A 371 -11.11 -7.13 -27.38
N CYS A 372 -10.38 -7.49 -26.33
CA CYS A 372 -9.01 -7.01 -26.08
C CYS A 372 -8.00 -8.06 -26.53
N ASP A 373 -7.48 -7.93 -27.75
CA ASP A 373 -6.44 -8.80 -28.31
C ASP A 373 -5.03 -8.45 -27.78
N ARG A 374 -4.88 -7.29 -27.14
CA ARG A 374 -3.61 -6.78 -26.62
C ARG A 374 -3.72 -6.32 -25.18
N GLU A 375 -2.64 -6.51 -24.44
CA GLU A 375 -2.48 -5.98 -23.10
C GLU A 375 -1.26 -5.06 -23.02
N LEU A 376 -1.36 -4.02 -22.20
CA LEU A 376 -0.31 -3.04 -22.01
C LEU A 376 -0.17 -2.70 -20.52
N GLY A 377 0.95 -3.10 -19.92
CA GLY A 377 1.23 -2.83 -18.50
C GLY A 377 1.95 -1.51 -18.27
N LEU A 378 1.57 -0.80 -17.21
CA LEU A 378 2.34 0.28 -16.60
C LEU A 378 2.97 -0.22 -15.29
N SER A 379 4.25 0.07 -15.10
CA SER A 379 5.02 -0.26 -13.90
C SER A 379 4.96 0.85 -12.85
N LEU A 380 5.35 0.54 -11.62
CA LEU A 380 5.56 1.59 -10.62
C LEU A 380 6.74 2.51 -11.03
N PRO A 381 6.66 3.81 -10.74
CA PRO A 381 7.75 4.72 -11.06
C PRO A 381 8.93 4.51 -10.10
N ASP A 382 10.16 4.43 -10.63
CA ASP A 382 11.39 4.43 -9.85
C ASP A 382 11.70 5.82 -9.26
N GLY A 383 12.79 5.96 -8.49
CA GLY A 383 13.16 7.23 -7.86
C GLY A 383 13.37 8.38 -8.86
N ALA A 384 13.99 8.10 -10.01
CA ALA A 384 14.25 9.11 -11.04
C ALA A 384 12.96 9.52 -11.75
N VAL A 385 12.08 8.58 -12.05
CA VAL A 385 10.75 8.85 -12.62
C VAL A 385 9.91 9.64 -11.62
N ARG A 386 9.93 9.30 -10.33
CA ARG A 386 9.21 10.06 -9.29
C ARG A 386 9.71 11.51 -9.20
N ARG A 387 11.02 11.73 -9.28
CA ARG A 387 11.62 13.08 -9.37
C ARG A 387 11.07 13.85 -10.59
N GLN A 388 11.06 13.23 -11.78
CA GLN A 388 10.52 13.87 -12.99
C GLN A 388 9.01 14.14 -12.90
N LEU A 389 8.24 13.24 -12.27
CA LEU A 389 6.81 13.45 -12.03
C LEU A 389 6.58 14.62 -11.08
N LEU A 390 7.41 14.78 -10.04
CA LEU A 390 7.37 15.95 -9.15
C LEU A 390 7.67 17.25 -9.91
N GLU A 391 8.65 17.24 -10.83
CA GLU A 391 8.93 18.40 -11.70
C GLU A 391 7.71 18.79 -12.55
N VAL A 392 6.98 17.80 -13.09
CA VAL A 392 5.73 18.05 -13.84
C VAL A 392 4.65 18.63 -12.91
N LEU A 393 4.43 18.02 -11.74
CA LEU A 393 3.42 18.46 -10.77
C LEU A 393 3.69 19.84 -10.17
N LEU A 394 4.96 20.28 -10.12
CA LEU A 394 5.39 21.54 -9.55
C LEU A 394 5.61 22.65 -10.59
N ARG A 395 5.42 22.37 -11.89
CA ARG A 395 5.72 23.29 -13.00
C ARG A 395 5.12 24.69 -12.82
N ASP A 396 3.86 24.75 -12.39
CA ASP A 396 3.10 26.00 -12.21
C ASP A 396 2.98 26.41 -10.73
N VAL A 397 3.74 25.79 -9.84
CA VAL A 397 3.68 26.00 -8.40
C VAL A 397 4.83 26.92 -7.96
N PRO A 398 4.57 28.00 -7.21
CA PRO A 398 5.63 28.82 -6.65
C PRO A 398 6.46 28.01 -5.64
N THR A 399 7.74 27.88 -5.91
CA THR A 399 8.70 27.05 -5.15
C THR A 399 9.95 27.86 -4.81
N GLY A 400 10.59 27.53 -3.68
CA GLY A 400 11.99 27.87 -3.43
C GLY A 400 12.92 26.79 -3.98
N ASP A 401 14.15 26.74 -3.49
CA ASP A 401 15.07 25.64 -3.82
C ASP A 401 14.58 24.33 -3.18
N LEU A 402 14.23 23.36 -4.03
CA LEU A 402 13.73 22.04 -3.64
C LEU A 402 14.72 20.96 -4.08
N ASP A 403 15.00 20.02 -3.19
CA ASP A 403 15.73 18.80 -3.52
C ASP A 403 14.71 17.70 -3.83
N LEU A 404 14.37 17.57 -5.12
CA LEU A 404 13.40 16.58 -5.59
C LEU A 404 14.00 15.17 -5.69
N ASP A 405 15.33 15.04 -5.73
CA ASP A 405 15.98 13.73 -5.67
C ASP A 405 15.76 13.11 -4.30
N GLU A 406 15.93 13.90 -3.23
CA GLU A 406 15.65 13.45 -1.86
C GLU A 406 14.20 12.94 -1.73
N ILE A 407 13.23 13.69 -2.26
CA ILE A 407 11.82 13.28 -2.19
C ILE A 407 11.55 12.05 -3.06
N GLY A 408 12.13 11.98 -4.27
CA GLY A 408 12.05 10.81 -5.14
C GLY A 408 12.56 9.55 -4.45
N GLU A 409 13.72 9.61 -3.80
CA GLU A 409 14.29 8.48 -3.05
C GLU A 409 13.47 8.10 -1.82
N ARG A 410 12.87 9.07 -1.12
CA ARG A 410 12.07 8.83 0.10
C ARG A 410 10.61 8.43 -0.16
N THR A 411 10.23 8.21 -1.42
CA THR A 411 8.86 7.86 -1.83
C THR A 411 8.75 6.50 -2.55
N PRO A 412 9.41 5.42 -2.08
CA PRO A 412 9.29 4.11 -2.74
C PRO A 412 7.85 3.62 -2.77
N GLY A 413 7.43 3.15 -3.95
CA GLY A 413 6.07 2.66 -4.19
C GLY A 413 4.99 3.75 -4.31
N PHE A 414 5.35 5.04 -4.23
CA PHE A 414 4.43 6.13 -4.55
C PHE A 414 4.16 6.14 -6.06
N VAL A 415 2.88 6.28 -6.41
CA VAL A 415 2.46 6.57 -7.79
C VAL A 415 2.26 8.07 -8.00
N VAL A 416 2.03 8.50 -9.25
CA VAL A 416 1.76 9.93 -9.56
C VAL A 416 0.58 10.49 -8.76
N ALA A 417 -0.45 9.69 -8.46
CA ALA A 417 -1.56 10.11 -7.62
C ALA A 417 -1.13 10.42 -6.17
N ASP A 418 -0.20 9.63 -5.61
CA ASP A 418 0.38 9.85 -4.28
C ASP A 418 1.27 11.09 -4.25
N LEU A 419 2.11 11.25 -5.29
CA LEU A 419 2.96 12.45 -5.43
C LEU A 419 2.12 13.71 -5.58
N ALA A 420 1.01 13.65 -6.32
CA ALA A 420 0.08 14.77 -6.42
C ALA A 420 -0.59 15.08 -5.05
N ALA A 421 -0.92 14.06 -4.27
CA ALA A 421 -1.41 14.25 -2.90
C ALA A 421 -0.34 14.85 -1.97
N LEU A 422 0.92 14.43 -2.12
CA LEU A 422 2.09 14.98 -1.42
C LEU A 422 2.29 16.47 -1.74
N VAL A 423 2.23 16.85 -3.02
CA VAL A 423 2.36 18.24 -3.45
C VAL A 423 1.19 19.10 -2.95
N ARG A 424 -0.04 18.60 -3.01
CA ARG A 424 -1.21 19.28 -2.42
C ARG A 424 -1.03 19.51 -0.93
N GLU A 425 -0.50 18.52 -0.21
CA GLU A 425 -0.22 18.65 1.21
C GLU A 425 0.88 19.66 1.51
N ALA A 426 1.98 19.63 0.75
CA ALA A 426 3.05 20.60 0.88
C ALA A 426 2.55 22.03 0.58
N ALA A 427 1.65 22.21 -0.38
CA ALA A 427 1.04 23.50 -0.67
C ALA A 427 0.17 24.01 0.48
N LEU A 428 -0.59 23.15 1.17
CA LEU A 428 -1.34 23.53 2.36
C LEU A 428 -0.44 23.93 3.53
N ARG A 429 0.75 23.33 3.65
CA ARG A 429 1.77 23.72 4.63
C ARG A 429 2.38 25.07 4.29
N ALA A 430 2.74 25.28 3.03
CA ALA A 430 3.25 26.54 2.53
C ALA A 430 2.23 27.69 2.71
N ALA A 431 0.95 27.45 2.41
CA ALA A 431 -0.12 28.42 2.57
C ALA A 431 -0.35 28.80 4.04
N ALA A 432 -0.31 27.84 4.96
CA ALA A 432 -0.45 28.12 6.39
C ALA A 432 0.73 28.96 6.92
N ARG A 433 1.97 28.57 6.59
CA ARG A 433 3.17 29.35 6.94
C ARG A 433 3.08 30.77 6.40
N ALA A 434 2.71 30.92 5.14
CA ALA A 434 2.60 32.22 4.47
C ALA A 434 1.55 33.10 5.17
N SER A 435 0.45 32.51 5.60
CA SER A 435 -0.59 33.24 6.34
C SER A 435 -0.16 33.68 7.73
N GLU A 436 0.62 32.86 8.45
CA GLU A 436 1.15 33.21 9.77
C GLU A 436 2.20 34.33 9.67
N ASN A 437 3.04 34.30 8.63
CA ASN A 437 4.14 35.24 8.45
C ASN A 437 3.77 36.48 7.63
N GLY A 438 2.60 36.51 6.99
CA GLY A 438 2.20 37.57 6.07
C GLY A 438 3.01 37.61 4.77
N GLU A 439 3.54 36.46 4.33
CA GLU A 439 4.38 36.32 3.13
C GLU A 439 3.59 35.78 1.93
N ALA A 440 4.18 35.87 0.73
CA ALA A 440 3.64 35.17 -0.44
C ALA A 440 3.85 33.66 -0.29
N PRO A 441 2.85 32.83 -0.62
CA PRO A 441 2.95 31.39 -0.45
C PRO A 441 3.85 30.78 -1.53
N ALA A 442 4.95 30.15 -1.10
CA ALA A 442 5.86 29.37 -1.94
C ALA A 442 6.30 28.11 -1.20
N LEU A 443 6.37 26.97 -1.89
CA LEU A 443 6.79 25.69 -1.29
C LEU A 443 8.28 25.70 -0.95
N LYS A 444 8.64 25.14 0.20
CA LYS A 444 10.02 24.91 0.67
C LYS A 444 10.25 23.41 0.91
N GLN A 445 11.51 22.97 0.99
CA GLN A 445 11.86 21.56 1.23
C GLN A 445 11.18 20.99 2.50
N ALA A 446 11.03 21.80 3.55
CA ALA A 446 10.35 21.41 4.79
C ALA A 446 8.86 21.09 4.59
N ASP A 447 8.21 21.66 3.58
CA ASP A 447 6.79 21.38 3.29
C ASP A 447 6.63 19.99 2.67
N LEU A 448 7.51 19.62 1.74
CA LEU A 448 7.53 18.30 1.10
C LEU A 448 7.93 17.20 2.09
N THR A 449 9.03 17.41 2.82
CA THR A 449 9.48 16.42 3.82
C THR A 449 8.47 16.26 4.96
N GLY A 450 7.80 17.35 5.36
CA GLY A 450 6.70 17.30 6.32
C GLY A 450 5.47 16.55 5.79
N ALA A 451 5.16 16.67 4.49
CA ALA A 451 4.05 15.98 3.86
C ALA A 451 4.22 14.45 3.83
N LEU A 452 5.47 13.95 3.76
CA LEU A 452 5.77 12.50 3.81
C LEU A 452 5.27 11.83 5.09
N GLY A 453 5.24 12.55 6.21
CA GLY A 453 4.75 12.03 7.50
C GLY A 453 3.22 11.95 7.63
N VAL A 454 2.49 12.23 6.54
CA VAL A 454 1.02 12.30 6.52
C VAL A 454 0.42 11.54 5.33
N ILE A 455 1.10 11.52 4.19
CA ILE A 455 0.59 10.88 2.98
C ILE A 455 0.95 9.39 2.96
N ARG A 456 -0.10 8.56 2.93
CA ARG A 456 0.01 7.12 2.73
C ARG A 456 0.03 6.80 1.24
N PRO A 457 0.98 5.99 0.73
CA PRO A 457 0.97 5.55 -0.66
C PRO A 457 -0.16 4.56 -0.95
N LEU A 458 -0.79 4.70 -2.12
CA LEU A 458 -1.89 3.83 -2.58
C LEU A 458 -1.46 2.38 -2.77
N SER A 459 -0.21 2.13 -3.14
CA SER A 459 0.34 0.76 -3.21
C SER A 459 0.25 0.01 -1.86
N ARG A 460 0.09 0.73 -0.74
CA ARG A 460 -0.04 0.17 0.61
C ARG A 460 -1.47 0.17 1.14
N SER A 461 -2.47 0.64 0.39
CA SER A 461 -3.84 0.83 0.91
C SER A 461 -4.73 -0.42 0.81
N ALA A 462 -4.40 -1.39 -0.07
CA ALA A 462 -5.29 -2.52 -0.39
C ALA A 462 -4.77 -3.92 0.01
N THR A 463 -3.50 -4.06 0.41
CA THR A 463 -2.90 -5.37 0.76
C THR A 463 -2.19 -5.31 2.11
N GLU A 464 -2.37 -6.38 2.91
CA GLU A 464 -1.53 -6.68 4.08
C GLU A 464 -0.15 -7.12 3.60
N GLU A 465 0.65 -6.18 3.08
CA GLU A 465 2.07 -6.41 2.89
C GLU A 465 2.82 -6.02 4.16
N VAL A 466 3.90 -6.75 4.45
CA VAL A 466 4.79 -6.42 5.57
C VAL A 466 5.25 -4.98 5.38
N SER A 467 4.72 -4.06 6.19
CA SER A 467 5.23 -2.70 6.20
C SER A 467 6.75 -2.71 6.37
N VAL A 468 7.36 -2.07 5.40
CA VAL A 468 8.70 -1.54 5.46
C VAL A 468 8.68 -0.53 6.62
N GLY A 469 9.32 -0.88 7.73
CA GLY A 469 9.23 -0.13 8.98
C GLY A 469 10.06 1.16 8.99
N SER A 470 10.09 1.83 10.15
CA SER A 470 11.03 2.91 10.47
C SER A 470 12.41 2.40 10.93
N VAL A 471 12.54 1.08 11.11
CA VAL A 471 13.77 0.41 11.56
C VAL A 471 14.67 0.26 10.35
N THR A 472 15.76 0.99 10.28
CA THR A 472 16.80 0.86 9.24
C THR A 472 17.79 -0.27 9.60
N LEU A 473 18.64 -0.68 8.67
CA LEU A 473 19.73 -1.61 8.96
C LEU A 473 20.63 -1.10 10.10
N ASP A 474 20.77 0.22 10.26
CA ASP A 474 21.56 0.84 11.33
C ASP A 474 20.88 0.67 12.70
N ASP A 475 19.56 0.50 12.73
CA ASP A 475 18.78 0.30 13.95
C ASP A 475 18.75 -1.16 14.43
N VAL A 476 19.17 -2.11 13.59
CA VAL A 476 19.28 -3.52 14.01
C VAL A 476 20.51 -3.66 14.89
N GLY A 477 20.36 -3.89 16.20
CA GLY A 477 21.51 -4.19 17.05
C GLY A 477 22.16 -5.52 16.64
N ASP A 478 23.49 -5.57 16.60
CA ASP A 478 24.27 -6.75 16.21
C ASP A 478 23.97 -7.28 14.77
N MET A 479 24.49 -8.45 14.39
CA MET A 479 24.41 -9.07 13.06
C MET A 479 25.32 -8.41 12.01
N VAL A 480 26.52 -7.96 12.40
CA VAL A 480 27.46 -7.29 11.49
C VAL A 480 27.70 -8.10 10.22
N GLU A 481 28.00 -9.40 10.37
CA GLU A 481 28.26 -10.29 9.25
C GLU A 481 27.02 -10.53 8.38
N THR A 482 25.86 -10.77 8.99
CA THR A 482 24.59 -10.94 8.26
C THR A 482 24.20 -9.68 7.50
N LYS A 483 24.34 -8.50 8.13
CA LYS A 483 24.06 -7.21 7.49
C LYS A 483 24.97 -6.96 6.31
N GLN A 484 26.26 -7.23 6.47
CA GLN A 484 27.23 -7.11 5.39
C GLN A 484 26.85 -8.06 4.26
N ALA A 485 26.63 -9.35 4.54
CA ALA A 485 26.24 -10.33 3.53
C ALA A 485 24.95 -9.93 2.78
N LEU A 486 23.93 -9.43 3.49
CA LEU A 486 22.69 -8.96 2.87
C LEU A 486 22.88 -7.66 2.08
N THR A 487 23.73 -6.75 2.55
CA THR A 487 24.07 -5.52 1.82
C THR A 487 24.74 -5.85 0.48
N GLU A 488 25.73 -6.75 0.52
CA GLU A 488 26.47 -7.17 -0.67
C GLU A 488 25.63 -8.01 -1.64
N ALA A 489 24.79 -8.91 -1.12
CA ALA A 489 24.01 -9.83 -1.93
C ALA A 489 22.67 -9.25 -2.42
N VAL A 490 22.12 -8.24 -1.73
CA VAL A 490 20.79 -7.68 -2.03
C VAL A 490 20.86 -6.21 -2.39
N LEU A 491 21.46 -5.36 -1.55
CA LEU A 491 21.42 -3.91 -1.80
C LEU A 491 22.33 -3.47 -2.94
N TRP A 492 23.57 -3.96 -2.99
CA TRP A 492 24.52 -3.52 -4.03
C TRP A 492 24.03 -3.83 -5.45
N PRO A 493 23.50 -5.04 -5.76
CA PRO A 493 22.91 -5.30 -7.07
C PRO A 493 21.78 -4.33 -7.44
N LEU A 494 20.92 -4.00 -6.48
CA LEU A 494 19.74 -3.16 -6.70
C LEU A 494 20.07 -1.66 -6.75
N GLN A 495 21.14 -1.23 -6.09
CA GLN A 495 21.54 0.19 -6.00
C GLN A 495 22.60 0.59 -7.02
N HIS A 496 23.40 -0.37 -7.51
CA HIS A 496 24.53 -0.12 -8.41
C HIS A 496 24.58 -1.09 -9.61
N PRO A 497 23.46 -1.29 -10.34
CA PRO A 497 23.42 -2.25 -11.45
C PRO A 497 24.48 -1.96 -12.53
N GLU A 498 24.73 -0.68 -12.83
CA GLU A 498 25.73 -0.25 -13.82
C GLU A 498 27.17 -0.65 -13.43
N THR A 499 27.45 -0.75 -12.13
CA THR A 499 28.75 -1.19 -11.64
C THR A 499 28.93 -2.69 -11.83
N PHE A 500 27.89 -3.49 -11.60
CA PHE A 500 27.92 -4.94 -11.84
C PHE A 500 28.09 -5.26 -13.34
N GLU A 501 27.35 -4.57 -14.20
CA GLU A 501 27.47 -4.69 -15.66
C GLU A 501 28.90 -4.36 -16.13
N ARG A 502 29.45 -3.23 -15.68
CA ARG A 502 30.81 -2.80 -16.04
C ARG A 502 31.88 -3.79 -15.58
N LEU A 503 31.69 -4.41 -14.42
CA LEU A 503 32.63 -5.40 -13.87
C LEU A 503 32.43 -6.81 -14.44
N GLY A 504 31.35 -7.06 -15.19
CA GLY A 504 31.03 -8.38 -15.75
C GLY A 504 30.71 -9.43 -14.68
N VAL A 505 30.27 -9.00 -13.50
CA VAL A 505 29.92 -9.88 -12.38
C VAL A 505 28.41 -10.10 -12.40
N GLN A 506 27.97 -11.36 -12.38
CA GLN A 506 26.54 -11.64 -12.22
C GLN A 506 26.14 -11.51 -10.75
N PRO A 507 25.15 -10.68 -10.42
CA PRO A 507 24.63 -10.62 -9.07
C PRO A 507 23.94 -11.94 -8.69
N PRO A 508 23.96 -12.33 -7.40
CA PRO A 508 23.28 -13.53 -6.96
C PRO A 508 21.77 -13.40 -7.17
N ARG A 509 21.14 -14.45 -7.73
CA ARG A 509 19.69 -14.41 -8.03
C ARG A 509 18.81 -14.57 -6.79
N GLY A 510 19.34 -15.23 -5.77
CA GLY A 510 18.59 -15.45 -4.54
C GLY A 510 19.44 -15.78 -3.34
N VAL A 511 18.91 -15.38 -2.19
CA VAL A 511 19.53 -15.53 -0.87
C VAL A 511 18.61 -16.38 0.01
N LEU A 512 19.15 -17.39 0.69
CA LEU A 512 18.44 -18.10 1.74
C LEU A 512 19.01 -17.70 3.11
N LEU A 513 18.18 -17.01 3.89
CA LEU A 513 18.45 -16.66 5.27
C LEU A 513 17.91 -17.77 6.19
N TYR A 514 18.78 -18.41 6.97
CA TYR A 514 18.35 -19.47 7.88
C TYR A 514 19.01 -19.35 9.24
N GLY A 515 18.37 -19.91 10.26
CA GLY A 515 18.85 -19.81 11.63
C GLY A 515 17.77 -20.13 12.65
N PRO A 516 18.08 -20.15 13.95
CA PRO A 516 17.12 -20.50 14.99
C PRO A 516 15.92 -19.54 15.01
N PRO A 517 14.75 -19.99 15.49
CA PRO A 517 13.58 -19.11 15.65
C PRO A 517 13.92 -17.94 16.59
N GLY A 518 13.28 -16.78 16.37
CA GLY A 518 13.46 -15.63 17.24
C GLY A 518 14.80 -14.89 17.11
N CYS A 519 15.73 -15.31 16.23
CA CYS A 519 17.02 -14.64 16.03
C CYS A 519 16.97 -13.51 14.98
N GLY A 520 15.80 -12.92 14.72
CA GLY A 520 15.71 -11.69 13.93
C GLY A 520 15.87 -11.81 12.40
N LYS A 521 15.74 -13.00 11.80
CA LYS A 521 15.73 -13.18 10.32
C LYS A 521 14.71 -12.28 9.62
N THR A 522 13.45 -12.37 10.01
CA THR A 522 12.37 -11.51 9.50
C THR A 522 12.61 -10.04 9.85
N TYR A 523 13.27 -9.76 10.98
CA TYR A 523 13.55 -8.40 11.44
C TYR A 523 14.64 -7.70 10.61
N VAL A 524 15.76 -8.37 10.33
CA VAL A 524 16.85 -7.82 9.51
C VAL A 524 16.41 -7.61 8.06
N VAL A 525 15.58 -8.50 7.52
CA VAL A 525 15.02 -8.33 6.17
C VAL A 525 14.04 -7.15 6.13
N ARG A 526 13.23 -6.98 7.18
CA ARG A 526 12.39 -5.78 7.31
C ARG A 526 13.23 -4.52 7.41
N ALA A 527 14.36 -4.55 8.09
CA ALA A 527 15.24 -3.41 8.21
C ALA A 527 15.96 -3.06 6.90
N LEU A 528 16.37 -4.08 6.14
CA LEU A 528 16.89 -3.98 4.78
C LEU A 528 15.87 -3.30 3.85
N ALA A 529 14.62 -3.76 3.95
CA ALA A 529 13.48 -3.20 3.25
C ALA A 529 13.26 -1.72 3.60
N SER A 530 13.47 -1.32 4.87
CA SER A 530 13.27 0.05 5.38
C SER A 530 14.27 1.09 4.90
N SER A 531 15.30 0.69 4.17
CA SER A 531 16.21 1.63 3.52
C SER A 531 15.50 2.61 2.56
N GLY A 532 14.27 2.29 2.16
CA GLY A 532 13.40 3.19 1.38
C GLY A 532 13.78 3.28 -0.10
N ARG A 533 14.78 2.52 -0.55
CA ARG A 533 15.33 2.62 -1.90
C ARG A 533 14.83 1.56 -2.88
N LEU A 534 14.06 0.57 -2.42
CA LEU A 534 13.58 -0.55 -3.23
C LEU A 534 12.16 -0.96 -2.82
N SER A 535 11.41 -1.56 -3.74
CA SER A 535 10.07 -2.10 -3.45
C SER A 535 10.18 -3.50 -2.84
N VAL A 536 9.30 -3.86 -1.91
CA VAL A 536 9.44 -5.08 -1.12
C VAL A 536 8.14 -5.86 -1.15
N HIS A 537 8.18 -7.06 -1.73
CA HIS A 537 7.06 -7.98 -1.85
C HIS A 537 7.24 -9.11 -0.84
N ALA A 538 6.66 -8.95 0.34
CA ALA A 538 6.81 -9.91 1.42
C ALA A 538 5.60 -10.83 1.53
N VAL A 539 5.83 -12.14 1.54
CA VAL A 539 4.80 -13.15 1.72
C VAL A 539 5.27 -14.22 2.70
N LYS A 540 4.38 -14.66 3.60
CA LYS A 540 4.62 -15.84 4.44
C LYS A 540 4.16 -17.10 3.74
N GLY A 541 4.96 -18.17 3.84
CA GLY A 541 4.71 -19.45 3.19
C GLY A 541 3.33 -20.02 3.48
N ALA A 542 2.92 -20.02 4.75
CA ALA A 542 1.60 -20.50 5.17
C ALA A 542 0.45 -19.66 4.60
N GLU A 543 0.58 -18.33 4.58
CA GLU A 543 -0.48 -17.43 4.09
C GLU A 543 -0.76 -17.60 2.59
N LEU A 544 0.27 -17.89 1.79
CA LEU A 544 0.14 -18.11 0.35
C LEU A 544 -0.58 -19.44 0.03
N MET A 545 -0.42 -20.43 0.90
CA MET A 545 -1.10 -21.73 0.78
C MET A 545 -2.58 -21.63 1.19
N ASP A 546 -2.89 -20.92 2.27
CA ASP A 546 -4.24 -20.86 2.85
C ASP A 546 -5.18 -19.86 2.18
N LYS A 547 -4.70 -18.65 1.81
CA LYS A 547 -5.56 -17.60 1.21
C LYS A 547 -6.10 -17.99 -0.19
N TRP A 548 -5.54 -19.02 -0.82
CA TRP A 548 -5.78 -19.37 -2.23
C TRP A 548 -6.06 -20.87 -2.42
N VAL A 549 -7.08 -21.40 -1.72
CA VAL A 549 -7.55 -22.78 -1.92
C VAL A 549 -7.88 -23.01 -3.41
N GLY A 550 -7.01 -23.72 -4.12
CA GLY A 550 -7.15 -24.08 -5.54
C GLY A 550 -6.36 -23.23 -6.55
N SER A 551 -5.63 -22.18 -6.13
CA SER A 551 -4.93 -21.26 -7.06
C SER A 551 -3.54 -20.79 -6.58
N SER A 552 -2.90 -21.49 -5.64
CA SER A 552 -1.59 -21.10 -5.07
C SER A 552 -0.47 -20.95 -6.12
N GLU A 553 -0.50 -21.71 -7.22
CA GLU A 553 0.42 -21.53 -8.37
C GLU A 553 0.28 -20.14 -9.01
N LYS A 554 -0.96 -19.66 -9.19
CA LYS A 554 -1.23 -18.34 -9.77
C LYS A 554 -0.73 -17.25 -8.84
N ALA A 555 -0.88 -17.42 -7.53
CA ALA A 555 -0.40 -16.47 -6.52
C ALA A 555 1.13 -16.32 -6.56
N VAL A 556 1.88 -17.42 -6.75
CA VAL A 556 3.35 -17.35 -6.94
C VAL A 556 3.69 -16.57 -8.20
N ARG A 557 3.07 -16.89 -9.35
CA ARG A 557 3.32 -16.15 -10.59
C ARG A 557 3.00 -14.66 -10.48
N GLU A 558 1.91 -14.34 -9.80
CA GLU A 558 1.50 -12.96 -9.55
C GLU A 558 2.47 -12.23 -8.64
N LEU A 559 3.01 -12.89 -7.60
CA LEU A 559 4.04 -12.31 -6.74
C LEU A 559 5.28 -11.91 -7.54
N PHE A 560 5.81 -12.81 -8.37
CA PHE A 560 6.98 -12.53 -9.21
C PHE A 560 6.69 -11.50 -10.29
N ARG A 561 5.49 -11.50 -10.87
CA ARG A 561 5.04 -10.47 -11.82
C ARG A 561 5.04 -9.09 -11.18
N ARG A 562 4.38 -8.94 -10.02
CA ARG A 562 4.35 -7.67 -9.29
C ARG A 562 5.74 -7.16 -8.92
N ALA A 563 6.64 -8.06 -8.54
CA ALA A 563 8.02 -7.70 -8.24
C ALA A 563 8.80 -7.24 -9.47
N ARG A 564 8.60 -7.87 -10.64
CA ARG A 564 9.17 -7.39 -11.91
C ARG A 564 8.61 -6.02 -12.31
N ASP A 565 7.31 -5.81 -12.12
CA ASP A 565 6.64 -4.56 -12.45
C ASP A 565 7.00 -3.38 -11.51
N SER A 566 7.64 -3.66 -10.39
CA SER A 566 8.03 -2.66 -9.38
C SER A 566 9.55 -2.52 -9.20
N ALA A 567 10.34 -3.09 -10.10
CA ALA A 567 11.79 -3.10 -10.00
C ALA A 567 12.36 -1.66 -9.84
N PRO A 568 13.40 -1.45 -9.00
CA PRO A 568 14.16 -2.44 -8.24
C PRO A 568 13.37 -3.02 -7.05
N SER A 569 13.35 -4.35 -6.94
CA SER A 569 12.48 -5.07 -6.02
C SER A 569 13.17 -6.18 -5.23
N LEU A 570 12.69 -6.40 -4.01
CA LEU A 570 13.02 -7.55 -3.17
C LEU A 570 11.76 -8.40 -2.97
N ILE A 571 11.80 -9.66 -3.38
CA ILE A 571 10.79 -10.66 -3.00
C ILE A 571 11.24 -11.31 -1.71
N PHE A 572 10.49 -11.12 -0.63
CA PHE A 572 10.77 -11.76 0.65
C PHE A 572 9.78 -12.91 0.91
N LEU A 573 10.29 -14.14 0.93
CA LEU A 573 9.55 -15.37 1.22
C LEU A 573 9.86 -15.84 2.63
N ASP A 574 9.07 -15.43 3.61
CA ASP A 574 9.21 -15.89 4.99
C ASP A 574 8.60 -17.29 5.16
N GLU A 575 9.18 -18.13 6.01
CA GLU A 575 8.79 -19.54 6.17
C GLU A 575 8.74 -20.31 4.84
N ILE A 576 9.78 -20.16 4.02
CA ILE A 576 9.84 -20.78 2.68
C ILE A 576 9.76 -22.32 2.72
N ASP A 577 10.10 -22.95 3.85
CA ASP A 577 9.93 -24.39 4.07
C ASP A 577 8.46 -24.84 4.03
N ALA A 578 7.52 -23.95 4.38
CA ALA A 578 6.09 -24.24 4.25
C ALA A 578 5.61 -24.16 2.80
N LEU A 579 6.21 -23.28 1.98
CA LEU A 579 5.84 -23.06 0.59
C LEU A 579 6.49 -24.09 -0.35
N ALA A 580 7.72 -24.51 -0.02
CA ALA A 580 8.47 -25.49 -0.79
C ALA A 580 9.13 -26.59 0.07
N PRO A 581 8.32 -27.45 0.70
CA PRO A 581 8.82 -28.60 1.42
C PRO A 581 9.44 -29.62 0.46
N ARG A 582 10.27 -30.52 0.98
CA ARG A 582 10.77 -31.69 0.23
C ARG A 582 9.61 -32.47 -0.39
N ARG A 583 9.76 -32.82 -1.66
CA ARG A 583 8.79 -33.62 -2.42
C ARG A 583 8.43 -34.90 -1.67
N GLY A 584 7.14 -35.20 -1.58
CA GLY A 584 6.62 -36.38 -0.90
C GLY A 584 6.44 -36.26 0.62
N GLN A 585 6.75 -35.10 1.25
CA GLN A 585 6.39 -34.85 2.65
C GLN A 585 4.94 -34.36 2.85
N SER A 586 4.32 -33.80 1.82
CA SER A 586 2.92 -33.33 1.86
C SER A 586 1.97 -34.37 1.26
N PHE A 587 0.88 -34.70 1.97
CA PHE A 587 -0.16 -35.64 1.52
C PHE A 587 -1.27 -34.98 0.66
N ASP A 588 -1.07 -33.74 0.23
CA ASP A 588 -2.02 -33.03 -0.62
C ASP A 588 -1.99 -33.54 -2.06
N SER A 589 -3.07 -33.29 -2.79
CA SER A 589 -3.38 -33.74 -4.16
C SER A 589 -2.42 -33.21 -5.28
N GLY A 590 -1.12 -33.12 -5.00
CA GLY A 590 -0.09 -32.59 -5.89
C GLY A 590 -0.13 -31.06 -6.03
N VAL A 591 -0.80 -30.35 -5.12
CA VAL A 591 -0.88 -28.88 -5.12
C VAL A 591 0.47 -28.28 -4.73
N THR A 592 1.08 -28.76 -3.65
CA THR A 592 2.40 -28.30 -3.19
C THR A 592 3.48 -28.50 -4.25
N ASP A 593 3.51 -29.66 -4.92
CA ASP A 593 4.47 -29.92 -6.00
C ASP A 593 4.31 -28.96 -7.18
N ARG A 594 3.08 -28.56 -7.52
CA ARG A 594 2.80 -27.55 -8.56
C ARG A 594 3.28 -26.16 -8.15
N VAL A 595 3.10 -25.78 -6.88
CA VAL A 595 3.61 -24.52 -6.33
C VAL A 595 5.14 -24.48 -6.37
N VAL A 596 5.81 -25.57 -5.96
CA VAL A 596 7.28 -25.68 -6.05
C VAL A 596 7.74 -25.58 -7.50
N ALA A 597 7.08 -26.29 -8.43
CA ALA A 597 7.41 -26.20 -9.86
C ALA A 597 7.23 -24.78 -10.41
N ALA A 598 6.19 -24.06 -9.99
CA ALA A 598 5.97 -22.67 -10.36
C ALA A 598 7.09 -21.76 -9.83
N MET A 599 7.48 -21.88 -8.56
CA MET A 599 8.60 -21.13 -8.01
C MET A 599 9.91 -21.40 -8.75
N LEU A 600 10.22 -22.67 -9.04
CA LEU A 600 11.42 -23.02 -9.81
C LEU A 600 11.39 -22.39 -11.20
N THR A 601 10.22 -22.37 -11.85
CA THR A 601 10.04 -21.73 -13.17
C THR A 601 10.27 -20.21 -13.09
N GLU A 602 9.77 -19.55 -12.05
CA GLU A 602 9.96 -18.10 -11.86
C GLU A 602 11.41 -17.74 -11.50
N LEU A 603 12.10 -18.56 -10.70
CA LEU A 603 13.52 -18.37 -10.37
C LEU A 603 14.44 -18.64 -11.56
N ASP A 604 14.13 -19.66 -12.36
CA ASP A 604 14.90 -20.03 -13.55
C ASP A 604 14.62 -19.13 -14.77
N GLY A 605 13.57 -18.29 -14.69
CA GLY A 605 12.82 -17.61 -15.76
C GLY A 605 13.52 -17.30 -17.10
N ILE A 606 12.73 -17.30 -18.18
CA ILE A 606 13.15 -16.96 -19.56
C ILE A 606 13.56 -15.47 -19.66
N GLU A 607 12.85 -14.60 -18.93
CA GLU A 607 13.23 -13.20 -18.75
C GLU A 607 14.20 -13.09 -17.56
N PRO A 608 15.37 -12.46 -17.72
CA PRO A 608 16.27 -12.25 -16.60
C PRO A 608 15.58 -11.38 -15.54
N LEU A 609 15.69 -11.76 -14.26
CA LEU A 609 15.27 -10.98 -13.09
C LEU A 609 16.17 -9.76 -12.90
N ASN A 610 16.29 -8.92 -13.93
CA ASN A 610 17.04 -7.67 -13.85
C ASN A 610 16.38 -6.83 -12.74
N ASP A 611 17.19 -6.44 -11.76
CA ASP A 611 16.77 -5.62 -10.63
C ASP A 611 15.68 -6.24 -9.73
N VAL A 612 15.57 -7.58 -9.70
CA VAL A 612 14.73 -8.31 -8.73
C VAL A 612 15.57 -9.34 -7.99
N VAL A 613 15.63 -9.24 -6.66
CA VAL A 613 16.33 -10.20 -5.79
C VAL A 613 15.31 -11.00 -4.99
N VAL A 614 15.49 -12.32 -4.90
CA VAL A 614 14.66 -13.18 -4.06
C VAL A 614 15.38 -13.52 -2.76
N LEU A 615 14.73 -13.27 -1.62
CA LEU A 615 15.23 -13.63 -0.30
C LEU A 615 14.24 -14.57 0.38
N GLY A 616 14.64 -15.81 0.61
CA GLY A 616 13.88 -16.77 1.41
C GLY A 616 14.35 -16.74 2.86
N ALA A 617 13.45 -16.91 3.83
CA ALA A 617 13.80 -17.15 5.23
C ALA A 617 13.18 -18.45 5.76
N THR A 618 13.94 -19.19 6.57
CA THR A 618 13.45 -20.41 7.23
C THR A 618 14.12 -20.66 8.57
N ASN A 619 13.43 -21.40 9.45
CA ASN A 619 14.03 -21.97 10.65
C ASN A 619 14.52 -23.42 10.45
N ARG A 620 14.13 -24.06 9.32
CA ARG A 620 14.34 -25.48 9.03
C ARG A 620 14.79 -25.67 7.59
N PRO A 621 16.04 -25.29 7.26
CA PRO A 621 16.56 -25.36 5.90
C PRO A 621 16.64 -26.80 5.37
N ASP A 622 16.73 -27.78 6.27
CA ASP A 622 16.70 -29.20 5.96
C ASP A 622 15.37 -29.63 5.32
N LEU A 623 14.26 -28.94 5.57
CA LEU A 623 12.94 -29.29 5.02
C LEU A 623 12.66 -28.72 3.62
N ILE A 624 13.51 -27.83 3.11
CA ILE A 624 13.34 -27.21 1.80
C ILE A 624 13.65 -28.21 0.68
N ASP A 625 12.94 -28.15 -0.46
CA ASP A 625 13.32 -28.89 -1.67
C ASP A 625 14.75 -28.51 -2.11
N PRO A 626 15.72 -29.45 -2.14
CA PRO A 626 17.11 -29.17 -2.54
C PRO A 626 17.23 -28.59 -3.95
N ALA A 627 16.21 -28.71 -4.80
CA ALA A 627 16.16 -28.03 -6.08
C ALA A 627 16.27 -26.51 -5.92
N LEU A 628 15.71 -25.90 -4.88
CA LEU A 628 15.77 -24.46 -4.66
C LEU A 628 17.16 -23.94 -4.30
N LEU A 629 18.03 -24.80 -3.73
CA LEU A 629 19.38 -24.44 -3.27
C LEU A 629 20.45 -24.55 -4.38
N ARG A 630 20.04 -24.88 -5.61
CA ARG A 630 20.98 -25.03 -6.73
C ARG A 630 21.48 -23.66 -7.24
N PRO A 631 22.68 -23.60 -7.85
CA PRO A 631 23.20 -22.37 -8.47
C PRO A 631 22.18 -21.73 -9.42
N GLY A 632 22.08 -20.40 -9.39
CA GLY A 632 21.08 -19.63 -10.14
C GLY A 632 19.70 -19.51 -9.48
N ARG A 633 19.49 -20.07 -8.28
CA ARG A 633 18.25 -19.97 -7.49
C ARG A 633 18.54 -19.32 -6.12
N LEU A 634 18.29 -20.01 -5.01
CA LEU A 634 18.67 -19.56 -3.66
C LEU A 634 20.10 -20.02 -3.34
N GLU A 635 21.06 -19.52 -4.12
CA GLU A 635 22.44 -19.99 -4.09
C GLU A 635 23.28 -19.40 -2.96
N LYS A 636 22.93 -18.20 -2.48
CA LYS A 636 23.64 -17.58 -1.35
C LYS A 636 22.99 -17.97 -0.03
N LEU A 637 23.64 -18.84 0.71
CA LEU A 637 23.24 -19.24 2.06
C LEU A 637 23.81 -18.25 3.09
N VAL A 638 22.96 -17.70 3.95
CA VAL A 638 23.33 -16.78 5.04
C VAL A 638 22.78 -17.32 6.35
N PHE A 639 23.68 -17.76 7.23
CA PHE A 639 23.33 -18.23 8.56
C PHE A 639 23.20 -17.04 9.53
N VAL A 640 22.09 -16.98 10.26
CA VAL A 640 21.86 -16.00 11.33
C VAL A 640 22.15 -16.68 12.66
N GLU A 641 23.31 -16.36 13.22
CA GLU A 641 23.74 -16.82 14.54
C GLU A 641 22.80 -16.30 15.65
N PRO A 642 22.59 -17.07 16.74
CA PRO A 642 21.95 -16.54 17.94
C PRO A 642 22.84 -15.45 18.58
N PRO A 643 22.22 -14.45 19.23
CA PRO A 643 22.94 -13.29 19.73
C PRO A 643 23.87 -13.67 20.90
N ASP A 644 25.11 -13.22 20.85
CA ASP A 644 26.05 -13.31 21.97
C ASP A 644 25.74 -12.31 23.10
N ALA A 645 26.60 -12.23 24.12
CA ALA A 645 26.36 -11.32 25.25
C ALA A 645 26.41 -9.83 24.86
N GLU A 646 27.29 -9.45 23.93
CA GLU A 646 27.38 -8.07 23.44
C GLU A 646 26.16 -7.72 22.58
N ALA A 647 25.79 -8.64 21.70
CA ALA A 647 24.60 -8.58 20.87
C ALA A 647 23.32 -8.43 21.69
N ARG A 648 23.16 -9.25 22.74
CA ARG A 648 22.01 -9.15 23.66
C ARG A 648 21.97 -7.78 24.34
N SER A 649 23.11 -7.21 24.73
CA SER A 649 23.14 -5.85 25.28
C SER A 649 22.66 -4.82 24.25
N GLN A 650 23.13 -4.89 23.00
CA GLN A 650 22.68 -3.98 21.95
C GLN A 650 21.19 -4.13 21.62
N ILE A 651 20.68 -5.36 21.57
CA ILE A 651 19.26 -5.67 21.36
C ILE A 651 18.43 -5.08 22.51
N LEU A 652 18.84 -5.31 23.75
CA LEU A 652 18.16 -4.78 24.94
C LEU A 652 18.17 -3.26 24.98
N ARG A 653 19.31 -2.61 24.66
CA ARG A 653 19.41 -1.15 24.58
C ARG A 653 18.51 -0.59 23.48
N THR A 654 18.50 -1.22 22.31
CA THR A 654 17.70 -0.78 21.16
C THR A 654 16.21 -0.90 21.46
N ALA A 655 15.77 -2.08 21.93
CA ALA A 655 14.39 -2.30 22.34
C ALA A 655 13.99 -1.45 23.56
N GLY A 656 14.97 -1.14 24.43
CA GLY A 656 14.82 -0.29 25.60
C GLY A 656 14.84 1.22 25.32
N LYS A 657 15.19 1.68 24.10
CA LYS A 657 15.21 3.13 23.76
C LYS A 657 13.86 3.80 24.00
N SER A 658 12.77 3.04 23.79
CA SER A 658 11.40 3.50 23.95
C SER A 658 10.79 3.14 25.31
N VAL A 659 11.52 2.44 26.17
CA VAL A 659 11.06 1.98 27.49
C VAL A 659 11.82 2.75 28.58
N PRO A 660 11.15 3.51 29.45
CA PRO A 660 11.82 4.18 30.55
C PRO A 660 12.33 3.13 31.56
N LEU A 661 13.65 3.05 31.70
CA LEU A 661 14.33 2.14 32.62
C LEU A 661 14.84 2.93 33.82
N ALA A 662 14.64 2.40 35.02
CA ALA A 662 15.22 2.97 36.23
C ALA A 662 16.75 3.04 36.06
N SER A 663 17.31 4.26 36.12
CA SER A 663 18.71 4.53 35.79
C SER A 663 19.62 4.71 37.02
N GLU A 664 19.05 4.99 38.20
CA GLU A 664 19.80 5.25 39.43
C GLU A 664 19.19 4.53 40.65
N GLY A 665 20.04 4.24 41.64
CA GLY A 665 19.63 3.62 42.90
C GLY A 665 19.55 2.08 42.88
N PRO A 666 19.04 1.46 43.95
CA PRO A 666 18.99 0.00 44.09
C PRO A 666 17.99 -0.70 43.15
N GLU A 667 17.16 0.08 42.47
CA GLU A 667 16.15 -0.40 41.52
C GLU A 667 16.61 -0.30 40.06
N ALA A 668 17.84 0.19 39.83
CA ALA A 668 18.38 0.46 38.50
C ALA A 668 18.54 -0.82 37.65
N VAL A 669 18.23 -0.71 36.37
CA VAL A 669 18.36 -1.81 35.40
C VAL A 669 19.66 -1.65 34.62
N ASP A 670 20.67 -2.46 34.96
CA ASP A 670 21.89 -2.58 34.17
C ASP A 670 21.71 -3.59 33.03
N LEU A 671 21.55 -3.06 31.81
CA LEU A 671 21.35 -3.86 30.60
C LEU A 671 22.58 -4.69 30.21
N ASP A 672 23.81 -4.25 30.54
CA ASP A 672 25.02 -4.99 30.20
C ASP A 672 25.18 -6.20 31.10
N THR A 673 24.91 -6.04 32.40
CA THR A 673 24.91 -7.16 33.34
C THR A 673 23.77 -8.11 33.03
N LEU A 674 22.57 -7.60 32.73
CA LEU A 674 21.44 -8.42 32.31
C LEU A 674 21.78 -9.25 31.06
N ALA A 675 22.41 -8.66 30.05
CA ALA A 675 22.75 -9.36 28.80
C ALA A 675 23.68 -10.57 29.01
N ARG A 676 24.63 -10.49 29.96
CA ARG A 676 25.52 -11.60 30.31
C ARG A 676 24.76 -12.77 30.94
N ASP A 677 23.72 -12.48 31.70
CA ASP A 677 22.90 -13.47 32.40
C ASP A 677 21.81 -14.11 31.53
N LEU A 678 21.63 -13.65 30.29
CA LEU A 678 20.61 -14.10 29.35
C LEU A 678 21.15 -15.10 28.31
N ASP A 679 22.08 -15.95 28.72
CA ASP A 679 22.54 -17.03 27.84
C ASP A 679 21.38 -17.96 27.43
N GLY A 680 21.35 -18.34 26.15
CA GLY A 680 20.24 -19.10 25.56
C GLY A 680 18.97 -18.29 25.21
N TYR A 681 18.95 -16.98 25.45
CA TYR A 681 17.86 -16.11 24.98
C TYR A 681 18.09 -15.68 23.53
N SER A 682 17.07 -15.84 22.69
CA SER A 682 17.04 -15.27 21.34
C SER A 682 16.79 -13.75 21.37
N ALA A 683 16.92 -13.08 20.22
CA ALA A 683 16.57 -11.66 20.10
C ALA A 683 15.09 -11.42 20.47
N ALA A 684 14.19 -12.29 20.02
CA ALA A 684 12.78 -12.24 20.36
C ALA A 684 12.53 -12.45 21.86
N ASP A 685 13.29 -13.33 22.52
CA ASP A 685 13.17 -13.53 23.97
C ASP A 685 13.62 -12.29 24.75
N CYS A 686 14.70 -11.61 24.30
CA CYS A 686 15.17 -10.37 24.91
C CYS A 686 14.12 -9.25 24.79
N VAL A 687 13.48 -9.11 23.61
CA VAL A 687 12.39 -8.16 23.39
C VAL A 687 11.16 -8.53 24.23
N ALA A 688 10.79 -9.82 24.28
CA ALA A 688 9.68 -10.31 25.09
C ALA A 688 9.92 -10.07 26.58
N LEU A 689 11.17 -10.21 27.04
CA LEU A 689 11.55 -9.95 28.42
C LEU A 689 11.32 -8.48 28.80
N LEU A 690 11.77 -7.53 27.97
CA LEU A 690 11.51 -6.11 28.22
C LEU A 690 10.03 -5.76 28.14
N ARG A 691 9.29 -6.35 27.19
CA ARG A 691 7.84 -6.18 27.07
C ARG A 691 7.11 -6.67 28.32
N GLU A 692 7.45 -7.85 28.82
CA GLU A 692 6.85 -8.40 30.03
C GLU A 692 7.26 -7.59 31.27
N ALA A 693 8.49 -7.06 31.31
CA ALA A 693 8.91 -6.15 32.38
C ALA A 693 8.10 -4.84 32.37
N ALA A 694 7.84 -4.27 31.19
CA ALA A 694 6.98 -3.10 31.04
C ALA A 694 5.52 -3.38 31.43
N LEU A 695 4.96 -4.51 31.00
CA LEU A 695 3.62 -4.96 31.43
C LEU A 695 3.56 -5.18 32.95
N THR A 696 4.62 -5.74 33.53
CA THR A 696 4.72 -5.93 34.98
C THR A 696 4.74 -4.59 35.71
N ALA A 697 5.50 -3.61 35.21
CA ALA A 697 5.51 -2.25 35.75
C ALA A 697 4.13 -1.57 35.62
N MET A 698 3.44 -1.69 34.48
CA MET A 698 2.09 -1.14 34.29
C MET A 698 1.04 -1.82 35.19
N ARG A 699 1.14 -3.13 35.40
CA ARG A 699 0.27 -3.86 36.35
C ARG A 699 0.53 -3.43 37.79
N ARG A 700 1.76 -3.07 38.13
CA ARG A 700 2.15 -2.51 39.43
C ARG A 700 1.57 -1.10 39.62
N SER A 701 1.64 -0.24 38.61
CA SER A 701 0.97 1.07 38.58
C SER A 701 0.83 1.57 37.15
N ILE A 702 -0.36 2.04 36.76
CA ILE A 702 -0.60 2.59 35.41
C ILE A 702 0.13 3.92 35.18
N ASP A 703 0.46 4.62 36.26
CA ASP A 703 1.29 5.83 36.28
C ASP A 703 2.76 5.52 36.55
N ALA A 704 3.18 4.24 36.48
CA ALA A 704 4.58 3.87 36.66
C ALA A 704 5.42 4.54 35.56
N ALA A 705 6.28 5.46 35.97
CA ALA A 705 7.19 6.13 35.05
C ALA A 705 8.26 5.18 34.52
N ASP A 706 8.81 4.31 35.39
CA ASP A 706 10.00 3.50 35.07
C ASP A 706 9.82 2.00 35.38
N VAL A 707 10.45 1.18 34.53
CA VAL A 707 10.65 -0.27 34.73
C VAL A 707 11.83 -0.50 35.68
N THR A 708 11.60 -1.28 36.73
CA THR A 708 12.60 -1.56 37.78
C THR A 708 13.28 -2.92 37.59
N ALA A 709 14.42 -3.12 38.26
CA ALA A 709 15.10 -4.42 38.30
C ALA A 709 14.21 -5.55 38.85
N ALA A 710 13.28 -5.25 39.76
CA ALA A 710 12.33 -6.22 40.29
C ALA A 710 11.29 -6.63 39.22
N ASP A 711 10.83 -5.69 38.40
CA ASP A 711 9.91 -5.96 37.29
C ASP A 711 10.60 -6.87 36.25
N VAL A 712 11.88 -6.61 35.94
CA VAL A 712 12.70 -7.47 35.05
C VAL A 712 12.90 -8.86 35.65
N ALA A 713 13.20 -8.96 36.95
CA ALA A 713 13.37 -10.25 37.62
C ALA A 713 12.07 -11.09 37.59
N ALA A 714 10.91 -10.47 37.78
CA ALA A 714 9.62 -11.13 37.66
C ALA A 714 9.36 -11.58 36.21
N ALA A 715 9.66 -10.71 35.23
CA ALA A 715 9.53 -11.03 33.81
C ALA A 715 10.41 -12.22 33.38
N ARG A 716 11.63 -12.36 33.93
CA ARG A 716 12.51 -13.52 33.67
C ARG A 716 11.92 -14.86 34.14
N ALA A 717 11.02 -14.86 35.12
CA ALA A 717 10.35 -16.09 35.53
C ALA A 717 9.31 -16.55 34.50
N ALA A 718 8.69 -15.61 33.79
CA ALA A 718 7.69 -15.85 32.76
C ALA A 718 8.30 -16.09 31.36
N VAL A 719 9.35 -15.35 31.00
CA VAL A 719 10.05 -15.46 29.71
C VAL A 719 11.31 -16.30 29.90
N ARG A 720 11.26 -17.55 29.44
CA ARG A 720 12.36 -18.53 29.51
C ARG A 720 13.20 -18.53 28.22
N PRO A 721 14.48 -18.95 28.29
CA PRO A 721 15.31 -19.08 27.08
C PRO A 721 14.69 -20.09 26.11
N SER A 722 14.62 -19.74 24.83
CA SER A 722 14.01 -20.58 23.79
C SER A 722 15.01 -21.35 22.93
N LEU A 723 16.30 -21.02 22.99
CA LEU A 723 17.31 -21.61 22.12
C LEU A 723 17.77 -22.98 22.64
N ASP A 724 17.72 -23.99 21.77
CA ASP A 724 18.30 -25.32 22.01
C ASP A 724 19.72 -25.41 21.41
N PRO A 725 20.77 -25.61 22.21
CA PRO A 725 22.15 -25.74 21.72
C PRO A 725 22.34 -26.83 20.66
N ALA A 726 21.61 -27.95 20.75
CA ALA A 726 21.72 -29.04 19.78
C ALA A 726 21.18 -28.61 18.41
N GLN A 727 20.06 -27.91 18.39
CA GLN A 727 19.47 -27.36 17.16
C GLN A 727 20.36 -26.28 16.54
N VAL A 728 20.95 -25.40 17.35
CA VAL A 728 21.87 -24.36 16.87
C VAL A 728 23.08 -24.99 16.17
N ASN A 729 23.69 -26.02 16.76
CA ASN A 729 24.83 -26.69 16.15
C ASN A 729 24.44 -27.40 14.84
N ALA A 730 23.28 -28.06 14.79
CA ALA A 730 22.80 -28.67 13.55
C ALA A 730 22.60 -27.66 12.41
N LEU A 731 22.21 -26.41 12.73
CA LEU A 731 22.09 -25.34 11.74
C LEU A 731 23.45 -24.81 11.29
N ARG A 732 24.47 -24.76 12.16
CA ARG A 732 25.85 -24.45 11.76
C ARG A 732 26.39 -25.51 10.80
N ASP A 733 26.23 -26.78 11.15
CA ASP A 733 26.70 -27.90 10.33
C ASP A 733 26.03 -27.95 8.94
N PHE A 734 24.81 -27.43 8.81
CA PHE A 734 24.12 -27.31 7.52
C PHE A 734 24.88 -26.42 6.54
N ALA A 735 25.53 -25.36 7.04
CA ALA A 735 26.34 -24.43 6.25
C ALA A 735 27.59 -25.10 5.67
N ASP A 736 28.22 -25.99 6.45
CA ASP A 736 29.44 -26.68 6.04
C ASP A 736 29.15 -27.82 5.03
N ALA A 737 27.90 -28.28 4.97
CA ALA A 737 27.47 -29.39 4.13
C ALA A 737 27.00 -28.99 2.72
N HIS A 738 26.75 -27.70 2.45
CA HIS A 738 26.19 -27.17 1.19
C HIS A 738 27.01 -25.98 0.69
#